data_AF-A0A843ALE7-F1
#
_entry.id   AF-A0A843ALE7-F1
#
_cell.length_a   1.000
_cell.length_b   1.000
_cell.length_c   1.000
_cell.angle_alpha   90.00
_cell.angle_beta   90.00
_cell.angle_gamma   90.00
#
_symmetry.space_group_name_H-M   'P 1'
#
loop_
_entity.id
_entity.type
_entity.pdbx_description
1 polymer ?
#
loop_
_entity_poly.entity_id
_entity_poly.type
_entity_poly.pdbx_seq_one_letter_code
_entity_poly.pdbx_strand_id
1 'polypeptide(L)'
;MDRRYLMINIILFALLLFASISSISAVSYSVDSSCDSDYIQNLINNDSLNITELHFSNVSGSVFDGIVLDIYKSIVFTCDDGVVLKGKRSFAYAFNVLSDDVTVVGFNFVDYFTGVIADNVNNLSIVNNTFNVSIDGVVIGYSRSVNILDNVFNGGYNSNYGVNVNRCEYVNIVGNYLNNTTLSVYVSESNNINVSDNNLINTSVYGVGFQTVNDSIISNNSLENNSNYCISINNGDNVNIEDNSIKNTKSDGIYVYSSNNIKIKNNTVENNEGYGGLILSSNNIIIEENSIKNNGAEGFHLDSSKRANIKNNAIENNSGTGISASNSDSLNITRNTLKKNKNGIKVTYSTDSKVEHNVISENKEVGLHLVKIEKCAINNNTVHNDVIGMYINLINSSSLYRNVLKNNSEAGIYLFNSESLTCAENSVINNNVGLYGDNLTNVNITNNYLQNNKKGGIYLLLAYNNMISNNNVSNNDLHGFVIEQGIGNTITRNFFYNNKGNGIDVYGDNNKINYNIISSSGFYGIVIDGSKSNKVSYNNISNVYYGINVYSENNHITKNNIKKCHIGVYLHKGKNTVLNNTISSNSKYLGNSYGVYANGNNNKILNNKFSTNTTGIKIKGDKNTLSNNQISSKKEGISVEGHNNKIKSNKITSKSNGLKLIGNKNKITSNKFKSKLNSIILNGNNNSISKNRASNNKNYGIQSFGNKNTITQNTVNKNKNHGIKVNGDRNKVKYNTARSCGEHGMKISGDRNIVYYNKLGKKMSKRICVYGYKNKVKKNKA
;
A
#
# COMPACT_ATOMS: atom_id res chain seq x y z
N MET A 1 -5.25 -42.96 21.58
CA MET A 1 -5.04 -44.13 20.70
C MET A 1 -5.42 -45.38 21.49
N ASP A 2 -6.16 -46.31 20.88
CA ASP A 2 -6.60 -47.56 21.53
C ASP A 2 -5.39 -48.46 21.80
N ARG A 3 -5.20 -48.92 23.04
CA ARG A 3 -4.04 -49.73 23.47
C ARG A 3 -3.83 -50.98 22.61
N ARG A 4 -4.87 -51.47 21.92
CA ARG A 4 -4.79 -52.62 21.00
C ARG A 4 -4.04 -52.32 19.70
N TYR A 5 -4.06 -51.09 19.20
CA TYR A 5 -3.31 -50.70 18.00
C TYR A 5 -1.81 -50.55 18.28
N LEU A 6 -1.46 -50.09 19.49
CA LEU A 6 -0.08 -50.00 19.97
C LEU A 6 0.55 -51.40 20.10
N MET A 7 -0.18 -52.36 20.69
CA MET A 7 0.28 -53.73 20.86
C MET A 7 0.51 -54.47 19.53
N ILE A 8 -0.34 -54.24 18.52
CA ILE A 8 -0.19 -54.86 17.18
C ILE A 8 1.02 -54.29 16.43
N ASN A 9 1.30 -52.99 16.55
CA ASN A 9 2.49 -52.38 15.94
C ASN A 9 3.79 -52.80 16.66
N ILE A 10 3.78 -52.94 17.99
CA ILE A 10 4.91 -53.49 18.75
C ILE A 10 5.23 -54.93 18.29
N ILE A 11 4.21 -55.76 18.06
CA ILE A 11 4.39 -57.13 17.55
C ILE A 11 4.89 -57.14 16.10
N LEU A 12 4.37 -56.26 15.22
CA LEU A 12 4.84 -56.15 13.83
C LEU A 12 6.27 -55.59 13.72
N PHE A 13 6.65 -54.68 14.61
CA PHE A 13 7.99 -54.08 14.64
C PHE A 13 9.02 -55.05 15.26
N ALA A 14 8.63 -55.80 16.28
CA ALA A 14 9.41 -56.93 16.78
C ALA A 14 9.65 -57.97 15.67
N LEU A 15 8.61 -58.32 14.89
CA LEU A 15 8.72 -59.24 13.74
C LEU A 15 9.68 -58.75 12.64
N LEU A 16 9.89 -57.43 12.47
CA LEU A 16 10.84 -56.86 11.52
C LEU A 16 12.29 -56.84 12.05
N LEU A 17 12.49 -56.68 13.38
CA LEU A 17 13.79 -56.86 14.05
C LEU A 17 14.30 -58.31 13.97
N PHE A 18 13.39 -59.30 13.91
CA PHE A 18 13.77 -60.71 13.75
C PHE A 18 14.21 -61.11 12.33
N ALA A 19 14.05 -60.25 11.32
CA ALA A 19 14.34 -60.60 9.93
C ALA A 19 15.81 -60.46 9.51
N SER A 20 16.70 -59.92 10.35
CA SER A 20 18.13 -59.75 10.04
C SER A 20 19.10 -60.51 10.95
N ILE A 21 18.62 -61.34 11.88
CA ILE A 21 19.50 -62.18 12.70
C ILE A 21 19.80 -63.45 11.92
N SER A 22 21.04 -63.56 11.43
CA SER A 22 21.57 -64.80 10.85
C SER A 22 21.38 -65.97 11.83
N SER A 23 21.05 -67.14 11.28
CA SER A 23 20.70 -68.42 11.92
C SER A 23 21.69 -68.95 12.98
N ILE A 24 21.82 -68.28 14.11
CA ILE A 24 22.48 -68.77 15.32
C ILE A 24 21.37 -69.26 16.25
N SER A 25 21.54 -70.44 16.87
CA SER A 25 20.57 -70.93 17.85
C SER A 25 20.52 -69.93 19.01
N ALA A 26 19.41 -69.21 19.15
CA ALA A 26 19.27 -68.23 20.21
C ALA A 26 19.31 -68.93 21.58
N VAL A 27 20.35 -68.69 22.37
CA VAL A 27 20.40 -69.15 23.75
C VAL A 27 19.84 -68.02 24.60
N SER A 28 18.60 -68.20 25.06
CA SER A 28 17.94 -67.31 26.02
C SER A 28 18.25 -67.79 27.44
N TYR A 29 18.71 -66.88 28.28
CA TYR A 29 19.03 -67.16 29.68
C TYR A 29 18.22 -66.24 30.58
N SER A 30 17.71 -66.73 31.72
CA SER A 30 16.92 -65.93 32.65
C SER A 30 17.67 -65.68 33.96
N VAL A 31 17.58 -64.45 34.47
CA VAL A 31 18.08 -64.02 35.78
C VAL A 31 16.93 -63.50 36.63
N ASP A 32 17.06 -63.59 37.95
CA ASP A 32 16.05 -63.10 38.89
C ASP A 32 16.67 -62.12 39.89
N SER A 33 15.85 -61.44 40.70
CA SER A 33 16.29 -60.37 41.61
C SER A 33 17.32 -60.78 42.68
N SER A 34 17.61 -62.07 42.85
CA SER A 34 18.68 -62.55 43.71
C SER A 34 20.08 -62.45 43.08
N CYS A 35 20.16 -62.28 41.76
CA CYS A 35 21.40 -62.11 41.02
C CYS A 35 21.97 -60.69 41.25
N ASP A 36 23.23 -60.61 41.68
CA ASP A 36 23.95 -59.34 41.75
C ASP A 36 24.59 -58.95 40.40
N SER A 37 25.13 -57.73 40.34
CA SER A 37 25.74 -57.18 39.13
C SER A 37 26.90 -58.01 38.61
N ASP A 38 27.75 -58.53 39.50
CA ASP A 38 28.94 -59.30 39.13
C ASP A 38 28.54 -60.65 38.52
N TYR A 39 27.53 -61.31 39.07
CA TYR A 39 26.98 -62.54 38.51
C TYR A 39 26.46 -62.33 37.09
N ILE A 40 25.64 -61.28 36.89
CA ILE A 40 25.07 -60.97 35.57
C ILE A 40 26.17 -60.57 34.57
N GLN A 41 27.15 -59.77 35.00
CA GLN A 41 28.29 -59.40 34.15
C GLN A 41 29.12 -60.62 33.74
N ASN A 42 29.36 -61.56 34.66
CA ASN A 42 30.05 -62.81 34.34
C ASN A 42 29.27 -63.68 33.36
N LEU A 43 27.93 -63.68 33.41
CA LEU A 43 27.10 -64.36 32.40
C LEU A 43 27.28 -63.75 31.01
N ILE A 44 27.28 -62.41 30.92
CA ILE A 44 27.51 -61.69 29.66
C ILE A 44 28.89 -62.02 29.09
N ASN A 45 29.92 -61.99 29.94
CA ASN A 45 31.32 -62.22 29.55
C ASN A 45 31.64 -63.70 29.23
N ASN A 46 30.72 -64.63 29.49
CA ASN A 46 30.97 -66.05 29.29
C ASN A 46 30.62 -66.48 27.86
N ASP A 47 31.63 -66.42 26.98
CA ASP A 47 31.52 -66.82 25.58
C ASP A 47 31.08 -68.28 25.40
N SER A 48 31.36 -69.17 26.36
CA SER A 48 30.96 -70.58 26.24
C SER A 48 29.45 -70.81 26.33
N LEU A 49 28.71 -69.86 26.92
CA LEU A 49 27.25 -69.96 27.06
C LEU A 49 26.51 -69.50 25.80
N ASN A 50 27.16 -68.77 24.88
CA ASN A 50 26.56 -68.23 23.66
C ASN A 50 25.21 -67.50 23.88
N ILE A 51 25.04 -66.84 25.03
CA ILE A 51 23.79 -66.13 25.35
C ILE A 51 23.52 -65.05 24.31
N THR A 52 22.39 -65.13 23.62
CA THR A 52 21.93 -64.12 22.65
C THR A 52 20.77 -63.29 23.21
N GLU A 53 20.09 -63.80 24.24
CA GLU A 53 19.06 -63.08 24.98
C GLU A 53 19.24 -63.30 26.49
N LEU A 54 19.13 -62.22 27.26
CA LEU A 54 19.13 -62.25 28.71
C LEU A 54 17.82 -61.65 29.23
N HIS A 55 17.01 -62.49 29.86
CA HIS A 55 15.68 -62.15 30.37
C HIS A 55 15.69 -61.94 31.88
N PHE A 56 15.18 -60.80 32.35
CA PHE A 56 15.07 -60.46 33.76
C PHE A 56 13.67 -60.83 34.26
N SER A 57 13.60 -61.89 35.05
CA SER A 57 12.33 -62.38 35.59
C SER A 57 11.96 -61.71 36.90
N ASN A 58 10.67 -61.47 37.09
CA ASN A 58 10.13 -60.96 38.35
C ASN A 58 9.75 -62.06 39.36
N VAL A 59 10.08 -63.33 39.09
CA VAL A 59 9.66 -64.50 39.90
C VAL A 59 10.15 -64.45 41.36
N SER A 60 11.39 -64.02 41.62
CA SER A 60 11.95 -63.90 42.98
C SER A 60 11.75 -62.51 43.61
N GLY A 61 11.12 -61.60 42.87
CA GLY A 61 11.04 -60.17 43.17
C GLY A 61 11.25 -59.35 41.90
N SER A 62 10.66 -58.16 41.84
CA SER A 62 10.72 -57.29 40.66
C SER A 62 11.83 -56.25 40.71
N VAL A 63 12.58 -56.14 41.81
CA VAL A 63 13.60 -55.10 42.00
C VAL A 63 15.00 -55.69 42.01
N PHE A 64 15.81 -55.32 41.03
CA PHE A 64 17.23 -55.68 40.96
C PHE A 64 18.07 -54.49 41.46
N ASP A 65 18.78 -54.68 42.57
CA ASP A 65 19.50 -53.59 43.26
C ASP A 65 20.97 -53.52 42.80
N GLY A 66 21.37 -52.34 42.33
CA GLY A 66 22.76 -52.00 42.03
C GLY A 66 23.33 -52.64 40.78
N ILE A 67 22.50 -52.97 39.79
CA ILE A 67 22.93 -53.55 38.51
C ILE A 67 23.64 -52.50 37.66
N VAL A 68 24.87 -52.79 37.25
CA VAL A 68 25.72 -51.98 36.37
C VAL A 68 26.39 -52.93 35.39
N LEU A 69 26.04 -52.84 34.10
CA LEU A 69 26.51 -53.79 33.09
C LEU A 69 27.26 -53.08 31.96
N ASP A 70 28.45 -53.58 31.65
CA ASP A 70 29.19 -53.27 30.45
C ASP A 70 28.92 -54.35 29.38
N ILE A 71 28.41 -53.94 28.22
CA ILE A 71 27.88 -54.84 27.20
C ILE A 71 28.84 -54.86 26.01
N TYR A 72 29.70 -55.88 25.97
CA TYR A 72 30.75 -56.08 24.96
C TYR A 72 30.38 -57.04 23.82
N LYS A 73 29.14 -57.55 23.81
CA LYS A 73 28.64 -58.49 22.80
C LYS A 73 27.23 -58.13 22.36
N SER A 74 26.87 -58.55 21.15
CA SER A 74 25.50 -58.53 20.65
C SER A 74 24.59 -59.36 21.55
N ILE A 75 23.51 -58.75 22.02
CA ILE A 75 22.60 -59.37 22.99
C ILE A 75 21.26 -58.62 23.06
N VAL A 76 20.19 -59.36 23.31
CA VAL A 76 18.86 -58.81 23.59
C VAL A 76 18.58 -58.89 25.10
N PHE A 77 18.29 -57.76 25.72
CA PHE A 77 17.81 -57.65 27.10
C PHE A 77 16.29 -57.49 27.11
N THR A 78 15.61 -58.40 27.80
CA THR A 78 14.15 -58.36 28.02
C THR A 78 13.83 -58.49 29.51
N CYS A 79 12.63 -58.12 29.93
CA CYS A 79 12.17 -58.34 31.30
C CYS A 79 10.67 -58.61 31.38
N ASP A 80 10.24 -59.21 32.50
CA ASP A 80 8.83 -59.26 32.87
C ASP A 80 8.29 -57.84 33.16
N ASP A 81 6.97 -57.66 33.06
CA ASP A 81 6.33 -56.38 33.39
C ASP A 81 6.58 -56.00 34.86
N GLY A 82 6.84 -54.72 35.09
CA GLY A 82 7.12 -54.16 36.41
C GLY A 82 8.54 -54.41 36.95
N VAL A 83 9.46 -55.00 36.17
CA VAL A 83 10.88 -55.12 36.58
C VAL A 83 11.54 -53.74 36.71
N VAL A 84 12.16 -53.52 37.85
CA VAL A 84 12.86 -52.29 38.23
C VAL A 84 14.35 -52.58 38.38
N LEU A 85 15.19 -51.90 37.59
CA LEU A 85 16.61 -51.79 37.87
C LEU A 85 16.81 -50.56 38.75
N LYS A 86 17.33 -50.76 39.95
CA LYS A 86 17.50 -49.69 40.93
C LYS A 86 18.97 -49.40 41.16
N GLY A 87 19.43 -48.21 40.77
CA GLY A 87 20.79 -47.75 40.97
C GLY A 87 21.10 -47.47 42.45
N LYS A 88 22.39 -47.57 42.80
CA LYS A 88 22.92 -47.02 44.06
C LYS A 88 23.28 -45.56 43.82
N ARG A 89 23.04 -44.66 44.78
CA ARG A 89 23.26 -43.18 44.70
C ARG A 89 24.71 -42.71 44.40
N SER A 90 25.60 -43.60 43.95
CA SER A 90 26.91 -43.33 43.37
C SER A 90 26.80 -43.12 41.84
N PHE A 91 27.82 -42.53 41.21
CA PHE A 91 27.93 -42.13 39.79
C PHE A 91 27.78 -43.25 38.73
N ALA A 92 26.80 -44.13 38.85
CA ALA A 92 26.65 -45.31 38.01
C ALA A 92 25.62 -45.09 36.88
N TYR A 93 25.94 -45.67 35.73
CA TYR A 93 24.99 -46.01 34.66
C TYR A 93 24.29 -47.34 34.97
N ALA A 94 23.16 -47.63 34.34
CA ALA A 94 22.60 -48.99 34.37
C ALA A 94 23.30 -49.86 33.33
N PHE A 95 23.23 -49.47 32.05
CA PHE A 95 23.86 -50.18 30.93
C PHE A 95 24.82 -49.27 30.17
N ASN A 96 26.03 -49.77 29.93
CA ASN A 96 27.03 -49.18 29.05
C ASN A 96 27.26 -50.10 27.84
N VAL A 97 26.69 -49.70 26.71
CA VAL A 97 26.66 -50.47 25.47
C VAL A 97 27.90 -50.15 24.65
N LEU A 98 28.73 -51.17 24.43
CA LEU A 98 30.02 -51.08 23.74
C LEU A 98 30.10 -52.06 22.56
N SER A 99 28.97 -52.62 22.14
CA SER A 99 28.86 -53.62 21.09
C SER A 99 27.68 -53.33 20.16
N ASP A 100 27.82 -53.80 18.93
CA ASP A 100 26.78 -53.73 17.91
C ASP A 100 25.66 -54.72 18.19
N ASP A 101 24.49 -54.49 17.58
CA ASP A 101 23.33 -55.39 17.61
C ASP A 101 22.84 -55.66 19.04
N VAL A 102 22.65 -54.59 19.82
CA VAL A 102 22.15 -54.65 21.20
C VAL A 102 20.72 -54.13 21.27
N THR A 103 19.86 -54.82 22.01
CA THR A 103 18.46 -54.43 22.21
C THR A 103 18.11 -54.42 23.69
N VAL A 104 17.42 -53.38 24.18
CA VAL A 104 17.02 -53.18 25.58
C VAL A 104 15.53 -52.89 25.66
N VAL A 105 14.75 -53.79 26.28
CA VAL A 105 13.27 -53.73 26.26
C VAL A 105 12.65 -53.90 27.65
N GLY A 106 11.76 -52.96 28.00
CA GLY A 106 10.77 -53.13 29.07
C GLY A 106 11.19 -52.66 30.48
N PHE A 107 12.43 -52.24 30.68
CA PHE A 107 12.97 -51.98 32.02
C PHE A 107 12.46 -50.66 32.62
N ASN A 108 12.27 -50.64 33.94
CA ASN A 108 12.14 -49.41 34.72
C ASN A 108 13.45 -49.07 35.43
N PHE A 109 14.19 -48.11 34.92
CA PHE A 109 15.43 -47.61 35.51
C PHE A 109 15.12 -46.55 36.57
N VAL A 110 15.54 -46.79 37.81
CA VAL A 110 15.29 -45.91 38.96
C VAL A 110 16.61 -45.57 39.65
N ASP A 111 16.78 -44.32 40.10
CA ASP A 111 17.91 -43.86 40.94
C ASP A 111 19.32 -43.98 40.30
N TYR A 112 19.43 -44.18 38.98
CA TYR A 112 20.71 -44.09 38.25
C TYR A 112 21.10 -42.65 37.94
N PHE A 113 22.40 -42.37 37.74
CA PHE A 113 22.84 -41.10 37.14
C PHE A 113 22.46 -41.08 35.66
N THR A 114 22.84 -42.14 34.93
CA THR A 114 22.46 -42.34 33.53
C THR A 114 21.76 -43.68 33.35
N GLY A 115 20.67 -43.75 32.58
CA GLY A 115 20.01 -45.02 32.29
C GLY A 115 20.87 -45.90 31.37
N VAL A 116 20.95 -45.50 30.10
CA VAL A 116 21.74 -46.20 29.08
C VAL A 116 22.76 -45.24 28.47
N ILE A 117 24.01 -45.69 28.39
CA ILE A 117 25.09 -45.04 27.64
C ILE A 117 25.48 -45.96 26.49
N ALA A 118 25.74 -45.40 25.31
CA ALA A 118 26.33 -46.13 24.20
C ALA A 118 27.34 -45.25 23.47
N ASP A 119 28.48 -45.84 23.08
CA ASP A 119 29.52 -45.14 22.34
C ASP A 119 30.12 -46.03 21.25
N ASN A 120 30.23 -45.48 20.04
CA ASN A 120 30.81 -46.18 18.88
C ASN A 120 30.12 -47.53 18.57
N VAL A 121 28.78 -47.55 18.58
CA VAL A 121 27.98 -48.75 18.30
C VAL A 121 27.12 -48.61 17.05
N ASN A 122 26.74 -49.74 16.47
CA ASN A 122 25.80 -49.83 15.36
C ASN A 122 24.62 -50.75 15.72
N ASN A 123 23.43 -50.39 15.24
CA ASN A 123 22.21 -51.18 15.42
C ASN A 123 21.80 -51.39 16.89
N LEU A 124 21.64 -50.28 17.63
CA LEU A 124 21.15 -50.27 19.02
C LEU A 124 19.65 -49.97 19.06
N SER A 125 18.88 -50.75 19.81
CA SER A 125 17.45 -50.51 20.05
C SER A 125 17.13 -50.40 21.55
N ILE A 126 16.52 -49.30 21.97
CA ILE A 126 16.05 -49.03 23.34
C ILE A 126 14.54 -48.79 23.26
N VAL A 127 13.75 -49.78 23.69
CA VAL A 127 12.31 -49.84 23.40
C VAL A 127 11.46 -50.02 24.65
N ASN A 128 10.41 -49.21 24.82
CA ASN A 128 9.41 -49.38 25.88
C ASN A 128 10.01 -49.46 27.30
N ASN A 129 11.05 -48.66 27.57
CA ASN A 129 11.65 -48.53 28.89
C ASN A 129 11.11 -47.29 29.61
N THR A 130 11.14 -47.31 30.94
CA THR A 130 10.86 -46.15 31.79
C THR A 130 12.14 -45.68 32.49
N PHE A 131 12.48 -44.41 32.34
CA PHE A 131 13.65 -43.76 32.95
C PHE A 131 13.20 -42.78 34.03
N ASN A 132 13.35 -43.19 35.29
CA ASN A 132 13.20 -42.37 36.49
C ASN A 132 14.60 -42.11 37.09
N VAL A 133 15.45 -41.46 36.30
CA VAL A 133 16.88 -41.29 36.57
C VAL A 133 17.20 -39.90 37.14
N SER A 134 18.36 -39.79 37.76
CA SER A 134 18.82 -38.61 38.48
C SER A 134 19.39 -37.52 37.56
N ILE A 135 20.05 -37.90 36.45
CA ILE A 135 20.65 -36.95 35.49
C ILE A 135 20.17 -37.20 34.06
N ASP A 136 20.60 -38.30 33.42
CA ASP A 136 20.41 -38.53 31.99
C ASP A 136 19.65 -39.82 31.67
N GLY A 137 18.64 -39.78 30.80
CA GLY A 137 17.93 -40.98 30.36
C GLY A 137 18.80 -41.88 29.49
N VAL A 138 19.05 -41.40 28.27
CA VAL A 138 19.84 -42.10 27.25
C VAL A 138 20.90 -41.16 26.69
N VAL A 139 22.16 -41.62 26.60
CA VAL A 139 23.29 -40.87 26.04
C VAL A 139 23.98 -41.72 24.97
N ILE A 140 24.05 -41.21 23.74
CA ILE A 140 24.60 -41.91 22.57
C ILE A 140 25.70 -41.07 21.92
N GLY A 141 26.90 -41.64 21.77
CA GLY A 141 28.06 -41.05 21.11
C GLY A 141 28.53 -41.85 19.89
N TYR A 142 28.99 -41.19 18.84
CA TYR A 142 29.71 -41.80 17.70
C TYR A 142 29.04 -43.03 17.07
N SER A 143 27.71 -43.13 17.11
CA SER A 143 26.97 -44.35 16.81
C SER A 143 26.12 -44.24 15.54
N ARG A 144 25.68 -45.39 15.01
CA ARG A 144 24.86 -45.47 13.79
C ARG A 144 23.65 -46.37 13.98
N SER A 145 22.55 -46.10 13.28
CA SER A 145 21.37 -46.97 13.24
C SER A 145 20.80 -47.21 14.64
N VAL A 146 20.46 -46.14 15.35
CA VAL A 146 20.01 -46.20 16.75
C VAL A 146 18.50 -45.94 16.82
N ASN A 147 17.76 -46.79 17.52
CA ASN A 147 16.31 -46.66 17.72
C ASN A 147 15.98 -46.45 19.20
N ILE A 148 15.35 -45.34 19.54
CA ILE A 148 14.85 -45.01 20.87
C ILE A 148 13.34 -44.83 20.75
N LEU A 149 12.60 -45.91 21.06
CA LEU A 149 11.20 -46.06 20.69
C LEU A 149 10.29 -46.25 21.92
N ASP A 150 9.20 -45.50 21.98
CA ASP A 150 8.12 -45.68 22.95
C ASP A 150 8.58 -45.68 24.42
N ASN A 151 9.66 -44.97 24.74
CA ASN A 151 10.18 -44.89 26.11
C ASN A 151 9.51 -43.74 26.88
N VAL A 152 9.49 -43.88 28.20
CA VAL A 152 8.99 -42.86 29.15
C VAL A 152 10.17 -42.29 29.91
N PHE A 153 10.38 -40.99 29.86
CA PHE A 153 11.42 -40.28 30.61
C PHE A 153 10.75 -39.33 31.61
N ASN A 154 10.94 -39.59 32.89
CA ASN A 154 10.46 -38.73 33.97
C ASN A 154 11.66 -38.04 34.62
N GLY A 155 11.89 -36.78 34.26
CA GLY A 155 12.95 -35.97 34.82
C GLY A 155 12.66 -35.52 36.26
N GLY A 156 13.72 -35.41 37.06
CA GLY A 156 13.74 -34.79 38.39
C GLY A 156 14.41 -33.40 38.39
N TYR A 157 14.49 -32.75 39.56
CA TYR A 157 15.03 -31.39 39.76
C TYR A 157 16.46 -31.13 39.22
N ASN A 158 17.23 -32.19 38.91
CA ASN A 158 18.59 -32.12 38.38
C ASN A 158 18.80 -32.87 37.04
N SER A 159 17.72 -33.33 36.39
CA SER A 159 17.86 -34.05 35.11
C SER A 159 18.39 -33.13 34.02
N ASN A 160 19.46 -33.52 33.33
CA ASN A 160 20.09 -32.70 32.29
C ASN A 160 19.48 -33.04 30.92
N TYR A 161 19.52 -34.31 30.52
CA TYR A 161 18.99 -34.77 29.23
C TYR A 161 17.99 -35.93 29.37
N GLY A 162 16.87 -35.89 28.66
CA GLY A 162 16.06 -37.08 28.40
C GLY A 162 16.80 -38.01 27.44
N VAL A 163 17.06 -37.50 26.23
CA VAL A 163 17.86 -38.16 25.19
C VAL A 163 18.95 -37.20 24.71
N ASN A 164 20.22 -37.64 24.78
CA ASN A 164 21.38 -36.92 24.26
C ASN A 164 22.07 -37.74 23.16
N VAL A 165 22.23 -37.15 21.98
CA VAL A 165 22.87 -37.77 20.82
C VAL A 165 23.99 -36.87 20.31
N ASN A 166 25.20 -37.40 20.22
CA ASN A 166 26.38 -36.69 19.72
C ASN A 166 27.10 -37.49 18.64
N ARG A 167 27.41 -36.85 17.50
CA ARG A 167 28.18 -37.45 16.41
C ARG A 167 27.61 -38.76 15.88
N CYS A 168 26.30 -38.84 15.73
CA CYS A 168 25.60 -40.05 15.29
C CYS A 168 24.99 -39.91 13.89
N GLU A 169 24.63 -41.04 13.29
CA GLU A 169 23.92 -41.08 12.01
C GLU A 169 22.78 -42.10 11.99
N TYR A 170 21.64 -41.79 11.36
CA TYR A 170 20.47 -42.67 11.32
C TYR A 170 19.93 -42.98 12.71
N VAL A 171 19.51 -41.95 13.44
CA VAL A 171 18.93 -42.09 14.78
C VAL A 171 17.43 -41.79 14.74
N ASN A 172 16.63 -42.73 15.21
CA ASN A 172 15.18 -42.61 15.34
C ASN A 172 14.80 -42.43 16.82
N ILE A 173 14.18 -41.30 17.16
CA ILE A 173 13.63 -40.99 18.47
C ILE A 173 12.12 -40.84 18.28
N VAL A 174 11.37 -41.93 18.47
CA VAL A 174 9.97 -42.03 18.04
C VAL A 174 9.04 -42.49 19.15
N GLY A 175 7.87 -41.85 19.28
CA GLY A 175 6.80 -42.31 20.19
C GLY A 175 7.10 -42.12 21.68
N ASN A 176 8.16 -41.40 22.04
CA ASN A 176 8.59 -41.28 23.43
C ASN A 176 7.78 -40.22 24.19
N TYR A 177 7.61 -40.43 25.50
CA TYR A 177 7.01 -39.47 26.42
C TYR A 177 8.09 -38.92 27.35
N LEU A 178 8.41 -37.62 27.24
CA LEU A 178 9.42 -36.94 28.03
C LEU A 178 8.75 -35.85 28.88
N ASN A 179 8.87 -35.94 30.19
CA ASN A 179 8.23 -35.01 31.14
C ASN A 179 9.22 -34.52 32.20
N ASN A 180 9.19 -33.22 32.51
CA ASN A 180 10.01 -32.58 33.56
C ASN A 180 11.54 -32.70 33.33
N THR A 181 11.98 -32.72 32.08
CA THR A 181 13.40 -32.75 31.70
C THR A 181 14.01 -31.34 31.59
N THR A 182 15.32 -31.17 31.73
CA THR A 182 15.96 -29.89 31.36
C THR A 182 16.06 -29.72 29.84
N LEU A 183 16.62 -30.72 29.17
CA LEU A 183 16.65 -30.85 27.71
C LEU A 183 15.97 -32.17 27.36
N SER A 184 14.84 -32.12 26.67
CA SER A 184 14.09 -33.34 26.33
C SER A 184 14.87 -34.18 25.31
N VAL A 185 15.08 -33.64 24.11
CA VAL A 185 15.91 -34.24 23.07
C VAL A 185 16.99 -33.25 22.67
N TYR A 186 18.25 -33.61 22.84
CA TYR A 186 19.40 -32.82 22.40
C TYR A 186 20.27 -33.63 21.43
N VAL A 187 20.53 -33.05 20.26
CA VAL A 187 21.30 -33.70 19.20
C VAL A 187 22.37 -32.76 18.68
N SER A 188 23.60 -33.26 18.56
CA SER A 188 24.75 -32.44 18.16
C SER A 188 25.67 -33.16 17.17
N GLU A 189 26.19 -32.42 16.19
CA GLU A 189 27.17 -32.89 15.19
C GLU A 189 26.74 -34.19 14.48
N SER A 190 25.44 -34.33 14.19
CA SER A 190 24.84 -35.59 13.73
C SER A 190 24.06 -35.42 12.42
N ASN A 191 23.80 -36.49 11.67
CA ASN A 191 23.04 -36.43 10.42
C ASN A 191 21.96 -37.51 10.37
N ASN A 192 20.96 -37.36 9.49
CA ASN A 192 19.90 -38.36 9.30
C ASN A 192 19.15 -38.69 10.61
N ILE A 193 18.69 -37.65 11.31
CA ILE A 193 18.00 -37.75 12.60
C ILE A 193 16.50 -37.61 12.39
N ASN A 194 15.73 -38.53 12.97
CA ASN A 194 14.27 -38.49 12.99
C ASN A 194 13.76 -38.36 14.41
N VAL A 195 13.12 -37.24 14.73
CA VAL A 195 12.41 -37.03 16.00
C VAL A 195 10.92 -36.95 15.67
N SER A 196 10.17 -38.03 15.87
CA SER A 196 8.75 -38.05 15.52
C SER A 196 7.80 -38.62 16.57
N ASP A 197 6.56 -38.13 16.56
CA ASP A 197 5.47 -38.69 17.39
C ASP A 197 5.75 -38.67 18.90
N ASN A 198 6.65 -37.80 19.37
CA ASN A 198 6.99 -37.69 20.79
C ASN A 198 6.09 -36.68 21.50
N ASN A 199 5.88 -36.88 22.81
CA ASN A 199 5.23 -35.93 23.69
C ASN A 199 6.25 -35.35 24.68
N LEU A 200 6.57 -34.06 24.54
CA LEU A 200 7.64 -33.37 25.26
C LEU A 200 7.03 -32.25 26.12
N ILE A 201 6.85 -32.52 27.41
CA ILE A 201 6.13 -31.62 28.31
C ILE A 201 6.98 -31.13 29.49
N ASN A 202 6.73 -29.91 29.94
CA ASN A 202 7.37 -29.31 31.12
C ASN A 202 8.90 -29.27 31.05
N THR A 203 9.46 -28.98 29.87
CA THR A 203 10.92 -28.92 29.65
C THR A 203 11.47 -27.56 30.06
N SER A 204 12.60 -27.52 30.78
CA SER A 204 13.13 -26.24 31.28
C SER A 204 13.94 -25.43 30.24
N VAL A 205 14.56 -26.09 29.26
CA VAL A 205 15.36 -25.45 28.21
C VAL A 205 14.80 -25.77 26.82
N TYR A 206 15.23 -26.86 26.17
CA TYR A 206 14.81 -27.21 24.82
C TYR A 206 13.96 -28.47 24.80
N GLY A 207 12.79 -28.41 24.15
CA GLY A 207 12.04 -29.61 23.80
C GLY A 207 12.85 -30.46 22.82
N VAL A 208 13.20 -29.89 21.67
CA VAL A 208 14.15 -30.47 20.71
C VAL A 208 15.23 -29.44 20.37
N GLY A 209 16.49 -29.74 20.68
CA GLY A 209 17.63 -28.90 20.37
C GLY A 209 18.61 -29.57 19.42
N PHE A 210 18.80 -29.00 18.23
CA PHE A 210 19.77 -29.43 17.23
C PHE A 210 20.93 -28.42 17.14
N GLN A 211 22.16 -28.91 17.25
CA GLN A 211 23.40 -28.15 17.12
C GLN A 211 24.29 -28.80 16.04
N THR A 212 24.45 -28.16 14.88
CA THR A 212 25.20 -28.74 13.75
C THR A 212 24.61 -30.09 13.33
N VAL A 213 23.31 -30.12 13.06
CA VAL A 213 22.58 -31.34 12.66
C VAL A 213 22.00 -31.17 11.26
N ASN A 214 22.23 -32.14 10.37
CA ASN A 214 21.81 -32.04 8.98
C ASN A 214 20.92 -33.20 8.51
N ASP A 215 20.24 -32.99 7.37
CA ASP A 215 19.44 -34.02 6.67
C ASP A 215 18.46 -34.72 7.60
N SER A 216 17.71 -33.93 8.38
CA SER A 216 16.96 -34.42 9.54
C SER A 216 15.52 -33.93 9.57
N ILE A 217 14.68 -34.60 10.33
CA ILE A 217 13.25 -34.30 10.45
C ILE A 217 12.80 -34.26 11.91
N ILE A 218 11.98 -33.27 12.24
CA ILE A 218 11.25 -33.15 13.49
C ILE A 218 9.78 -33.09 13.13
N SER A 219 9.03 -34.18 13.37
CA SER A 219 7.65 -34.28 12.87
C SER A 219 6.62 -34.86 13.83
N ASN A 220 5.37 -34.41 13.76
CA ASN A 220 4.25 -34.95 14.56
C ASN A 220 4.48 -34.94 16.09
N ASN A 221 5.34 -34.06 16.62
CA ASN A 221 5.58 -33.99 18.06
C ASN A 221 4.59 -33.04 18.73
N SER A 222 4.23 -33.36 19.98
CA SER A 222 3.49 -32.48 20.88
C SER A 222 4.44 -31.88 21.91
N LEU A 223 4.62 -30.56 21.90
CA LEU A 223 5.51 -29.85 22.81
C LEU A 223 4.71 -28.82 23.64
N GLU A 224 4.69 -28.98 24.96
CA GLU A 224 3.85 -28.15 25.85
C GLU A 224 4.57 -27.69 27.13
N ASN A 225 4.28 -26.46 27.59
CA ASN A 225 4.72 -25.92 28.88
C ASN A 225 6.25 -25.86 29.03
N ASN A 226 6.96 -25.56 27.94
CA ASN A 226 8.42 -25.48 27.93
C ASN A 226 8.91 -24.07 28.32
N SER A 227 9.95 -23.97 29.15
CA SER A 227 10.40 -22.70 29.74
C SER A 227 11.35 -21.87 28.85
N ASN A 228 11.92 -22.45 27.80
CA ASN A 228 12.71 -21.72 26.79
C ASN A 228 12.28 -22.14 25.37
N TYR A 229 13.18 -22.14 24.36
CA TYR A 229 12.85 -22.47 22.97
C TYR A 229 12.31 -23.89 22.83
N CYS A 230 11.16 -24.07 22.17
CA CYS A 230 10.58 -25.41 22.02
C CYS A 230 11.38 -26.27 21.04
N ILE A 231 11.52 -25.80 19.81
CA ILE A 231 12.38 -26.39 18.79
C ILE A 231 13.48 -25.39 18.48
N SER A 232 14.75 -25.79 18.60
CA SER A 232 15.92 -24.95 18.37
C SER A 232 16.87 -25.61 17.38
N ILE A 233 17.11 -24.96 16.24
CA ILE A 233 18.06 -25.40 15.21
C ILE A 233 19.20 -24.38 15.12
N ASN A 234 20.41 -24.81 15.45
CA ASN A 234 21.61 -23.99 15.37
C ASN A 234 22.60 -24.66 14.40
N ASN A 235 23.00 -23.92 13.36
CA ASN A 235 23.97 -24.37 12.37
C ASN A 235 23.57 -25.69 11.67
N GLY A 236 22.28 -25.93 11.48
CA GLY A 236 21.77 -27.13 10.80
C GLY A 236 21.41 -26.86 9.35
N ASP A 237 21.64 -27.83 8.47
CA ASP A 237 21.28 -27.75 7.06
C ASP A 237 20.30 -28.87 6.66
N ASN A 238 19.36 -28.57 5.76
CA ASN A 238 18.37 -29.55 5.26
C ASN A 238 17.51 -30.18 6.38
N VAL A 239 16.93 -29.33 7.24
CA VAL A 239 16.06 -29.78 8.34
C VAL A 239 14.59 -29.45 8.06
N ASN A 240 13.72 -30.47 8.21
CA ASN A 240 12.28 -30.36 8.08
C ASN A 240 11.62 -30.34 9.47
N ILE A 241 10.81 -29.32 9.75
CA ILE A 241 9.99 -29.17 10.96
C ILE A 241 8.54 -29.23 10.51
N GLU A 242 7.88 -30.39 10.65
CA GLU A 242 6.59 -30.67 10.02
C GLU A 242 5.54 -31.16 11.02
N ASP A 243 4.29 -30.71 10.90
CA ASP A 243 3.16 -31.29 11.64
C ASP A 243 3.27 -31.27 13.18
N ASN A 244 4.09 -30.38 13.76
CA ASN A 244 4.25 -30.30 15.22
C ASN A 244 3.20 -29.38 15.86
N SER A 245 2.84 -29.70 17.11
CA SER A 245 1.97 -28.89 17.96
C SER A 245 2.78 -28.29 19.11
N ILE A 246 3.02 -26.98 19.10
CA ILE A 246 3.85 -26.25 20.06
C ILE A 246 3.00 -25.26 20.84
N LYS A 247 2.91 -25.41 22.16
CA LYS A 247 2.01 -24.60 23.00
C LYS A 247 2.59 -24.18 24.35
N ASN A 248 2.12 -23.03 24.84
CA ASN A 248 2.32 -22.56 26.21
C ASN A 248 3.80 -22.45 26.62
N THR A 249 4.68 -22.02 25.70
CA THR A 249 6.11 -21.84 26.01
C THR A 249 6.39 -20.46 26.58
N LYS A 250 7.35 -20.34 27.49
CA LYS A 250 7.79 -19.05 28.06
C LYS A 250 8.76 -18.25 27.17
N SER A 251 9.15 -18.83 26.03
CA SER A 251 10.02 -18.23 25.02
C SER A 251 9.45 -18.55 23.62
N ASP A 252 10.30 -18.61 22.61
CA ASP A 252 9.91 -18.83 21.22
C ASP A 252 9.48 -20.27 20.93
N GLY A 253 8.47 -20.43 20.08
CA GLY A 253 8.01 -21.75 19.64
C GLY A 253 9.07 -22.46 18.79
N ILE A 254 9.53 -21.81 17.72
CA ILE A 254 10.55 -22.32 16.80
C ILE A 254 11.69 -21.30 16.70
N TYR A 255 12.92 -21.74 16.92
CA TYR A 255 14.13 -20.93 16.80
C TYR A 255 15.08 -21.55 15.77
N VAL A 256 15.51 -20.76 14.79
CA VAL A 256 16.43 -21.18 13.71
C VAL A 256 17.53 -20.14 13.58
N TYR A 257 18.78 -20.59 13.72
CA TYR A 257 19.95 -19.72 13.67
C TYR A 257 21.04 -20.28 12.77
N SER A 258 21.60 -19.42 11.91
CA SER A 258 22.75 -19.72 11.04
C SER A 258 22.60 -21.03 10.25
N SER A 259 21.39 -21.30 9.76
CA SER A 259 20.98 -22.59 9.20
C SER A 259 20.50 -22.43 7.75
N ASN A 260 20.65 -23.46 6.90
CA ASN A 260 20.21 -23.38 5.50
C ASN A 260 19.24 -24.49 5.12
N ASN A 261 18.41 -24.23 4.11
CA ASN A 261 17.46 -25.20 3.54
C ASN A 261 16.49 -25.75 4.61
N ILE A 262 15.93 -24.86 5.42
CA ILE A 262 14.99 -25.21 6.49
C ILE A 262 13.56 -25.15 5.96
N LYS A 263 12.78 -26.18 6.24
CA LYS A 263 11.35 -26.23 5.92
C LYS A 263 10.53 -26.29 7.20
N ILE A 264 9.64 -25.32 7.36
CA ILE A 264 8.69 -25.21 8.48
C ILE A 264 7.29 -25.37 7.88
N LYS A 265 6.68 -26.54 8.06
CA LYS A 265 5.43 -26.90 7.38
C LYS A 265 4.34 -27.41 8.32
N ASN A 266 3.11 -26.93 8.14
CA ASN A 266 1.91 -27.48 8.81
C ASN A 266 2.02 -27.57 10.35
N ASN A 267 2.80 -26.70 10.97
CA ASN A 267 2.92 -26.64 12.43
C ASN A 267 1.80 -25.77 13.01
N THR A 268 1.33 -26.15 14.20
CA THR A 268 0.48 -25.32 15.04
C THR A 268 1.30 -24.75 16.18
N VAL A 269 1.47 -23.43 16.23
CA VAL A 269 2.27 -22.74 17.26
C VAL A 269 1.42 -21.69 17.94
N GLU A 270 1.06 -21.94 19.21
CA GLU A 270 0.11 -21.08 19.91
C GLU A 270 0.38 -20.82 21.40
N ASN A 271 -0.07 -19.65 21.86
CA ASN A 271 -0.03 -19.23 23.28
C ASN A 271 1.38 -19.22 23.89
N ASN A 272 2.41 -18.92 23.09
CA ASN A 272 3.78 -18.79 23.57
C ASN A 272 4.08 -17.34 23.97
N GLU A 273 4.87 -17.10 25.00
CA GLU A 273 5.22 -15.75 25.47
C GLU A 273 6.15 -15.01 24.47
N GLY A 274 6.93 -15.75 23.67
CA GLY A 274 7.84 -15.21 22.66
C GLY A 274 7.27 -15.17 21.23
N TYR A 275 8.15 -15.39 20.25
CA TYR A 275 7.83 -15.49 18.83
C TYR A 275 7.15 -16.83 18.51
N GLY A 276 6.24 -16.85 17.53
CA GLY A 276 5.81 -18.12 16.94
C GLY A 276 6.98 -18.84 16.25
N GLY A 277 7.75 -18.10 15.45
CA GLY A 277 9.04 -18.55 14.93
C GLY A 277 10.04 -17.40 14.75
N LEU A 278 11.26 -17.59 15.23
CA LEU A 278 12.39 -16.67 15.11
C LEU A 278 13.47 -17.29 14.22
N ILE A 279 13.75 -16.66 13.08
CA ILE A 279 14.70 -17.14 12.06
C ILE A 279 15.77 -16.07 11.83
N LEU A 280 17.01 -16.42 12.11
CA LEU A 280 18.14 -15.49 12.13
C LEU A 280 19.28 -16.00 11.26
N SER A 281 19.84 -15.12 10.42
CA SER A 281 21.04 -15.41 9.61
C SER A 281 20.95 -16.69 8.79
N SER A 282 19.75 -17.03 8.30
CA SER A 282 19.44 -18.33 7.72
C SER A 282 18.96 -18.19 6.27
N ASN A 283 19.26 -19.15 5.39
CA ASN A 283 18.97 -19.02 3.96
C ASN A 283 18.15 -20.19 3.41
N ASN A 284 17.45 -19.94 2.29
CA ASN A 284 16.62 -20.95 1.61
C ASN A 284 15.53 -21.52 2.52
N ILE A 285 14.77 -20.64 3.16
CA ILE A 285 13.75 -21.04 4.13
C ILE A 285 12.40 -21.22 3.45
N ILE A 286 11.71 -22.31 3.72
CA ILE A 286 10.34 -22.55 3.26
C ILE A 286 9.43 -22.56 4.49
N ILE A 287 8.48 -21.62 4.56
CA ILE A 287 7.49 -21.53 5.62
C ILE A 287 6.10 -21.69 4.99
N GLU A 288 5.50 -22.86 5.09
CA GLU A 288 4.23 -23.16 4.42
C GLU A 288 3.16 -23.79 5.32
N GLU A 289 1.91 -23.37 5.14
CA GLU A 289 0.73 -24.05 5.72
C GLU A 289 0.70 -24.08 7.27
N ASN A 290 1.42 -23.18 7.96
CA ASN A 290 1.44 -23.13 9.43
C ASN A 290 0.28 -22.32 10.01
N SER A 291 -0.17 -22.69 11.22
CA SER A 291 -1.15 -21.97 12.03
C SER A 291 -0.46 -21.35 13.25
N ILE A 292 -0.26 -20.03 13.25
CA ILE A 292 0.48 -19.29 14.30
C ILE A 292 -0.43 -18.33 15.03
N LYS A 293 -0.70 -18.57 16.33
CA LYS A 293 -1.76 -17.86 17.06
C LYS A 293 -1.39 -17.42 18.47
N ASN A 294 -1.90 -16.26 18.91
CA ASN A 294 -1.84 -15.84 20.31
C ASN A 294 -0.43 -15.80 20.93
N ASN A 295 0.61 -15.58 20.14
CA ASN A 295 1.97 -15.49 20.67
C ASN A 295 2.27 -14.06 21.19
N GLY A 296 3.14 -13.95 22.18
CA GLY A 296 3.47 -12.70 22.89
C GLY A 296 4.38 -11.75 22.11
N ALA A 297 5.02 -12.21 21.04
CA ALA A 297 5.77 -11.39 20.06
C ALA A 297 5.16 -11.51 18.64
N GLU A 298 6.00 -11.43 17.61
CA GLU A 298 5.62 -11.64 16.21
C GLU A 298 5.22 -13.10 15.93
N GLY A 299 4.38 -13.30 14.90
CA GLY A 299 4.08 -14.65 14.40
C GLY A 299 5.33 -15.33 13.83
N PHE A 300 5.90 -14.75 12.77
CA PHE A 300 7.23 -15.09 12.28
C PHE A 300 8.11 -13.84 12.21
N HIS A 301 9.36 -13.96 12.68
CA HIS A 301 10.38 -12.93 12.56
C HIS A 301 11.60 -13.49 11.81
N LEU A 302 11.96 -12.83 10.71
CA LEU A 302 13.16 -13.12 9.93
C LEU A 302 14.12 -11.93 10.02
N ASP A 303 15.37 -12.18 10.40
CA ASP A 303 16.43 -11.18 10.30
C ASP A 303 17.66 -11.73 9.58
N SER A 304 18.30 -10.89 8.76
CA SER A 304 19.53 -11.20 8.04
C SER A 304 19.44 -12.51 7.22
N SER A 305 18.25 -12.83 6.70
CA SER A 305 17.92 -14.13 6.10
C SER A 305 17.54 -13.99 4.63
N LYS A 306 18.01 -14.88 3.75
CA LYS A 306 17.81 -14.72 2.28
C LYS A 306 17.01 -15.84 1.66
N ARG A 307 16.30 -15.51 0.59
CA ARG A 307 15.56 -16.48 -0.27
C ARG A 307 14.51 -17.26 0.53
N ALA A 308 13.74 -16.56 1.37
CA ALA A 308 12.66 -17.17 2.13
C ALA A 308 11.34 -17.18 1.32
N ASN A 309 10.69 -18.34 1.27
CA ASN A 309 9.38 -18.54 0.65
C ASN A 309 8.33 -18.79 1.73
N ILE A 310 7.51 -17.78 2.01
CA ILE A 310 6.52 -17.78 3.08
C ILE A 310 5.13 -17.79 2.46
N LYS A 311 4.43 -18.93 2.49
CA LYS A 311 3.15 -19.08 1.78
C LYS A 311 2.08 -19.87 2.51
N ASN A 312 0.81 -19.55 2.23
CA ASN A 312 -0.34 -20.29 2.75
C ASN A 312 -0.40 -20.40 4.30
N ASN A 313 0.22 -19.48 5.03
CA ASN A 313 0.17 -19.50 6.51
C ASN A 313 -1.06 -18.74 7.03
N ALA A 314 -1.62 -19.20 8.14
CA ALA A 314 -2.68 -18.54 8.88
C ALA A 314 -2.11 -17.97 10.20
N ILE A 315 -1.99 -16.65 10.28
CA ILE A 315 -1.28 -15.96 11.38
C ILE A 315 -2.23 -14.97 12.06
N GLU A 316 -2.62 -15.26 13.29
CA GLU A 316 -3.70 -14.54 13.97
C GLU A 316 -3.40 -14.15 15.41
N ASN A 317 -3.83 -12.94 15.80
CA ASN A 317 -3.88 -12.50 17.20
C ASN A 317 -2.54 -12.58 17.95
N ASN A 318 -1.42 -12.41 17.23
CA ASN A 318 -0.12 -12.26 17.86
C ASN A 318 0.06 -10.81 18.33
N SER A 319 0.77 -10.63 19.45
CA SER A 319 0.94 -9.29 20.05
C SER A 319 1.80 -8.36 19.19
N GLY A 320 2.71 -8.93 18.40
CA GLY A 320 3.57 -8.24 17.43
C GLY A 320 3.03 -8.26 15.99
N THR A 321 3.93 -8.12 15.02
CA THR A 321 3.60 -8.26 13.58
C THR A 321 3.32 -9.72 13.22
N GLY A 322 2.40 -9.99 12.30
CA GLY A 322 2.16 -11.35 11.82
C GLY A 322 3.41 -11.96 11.14
N ILE A 323 3.91 -11.32 10.08
CA ILE A 323 5.21 -11.65 9.47
C ILE A 323 6.10 -10.41 9.48
N SER A 324 7.25 -10.47 10.15
CA SER A 324 8.28 -9.44 10.14
C SER A 324 9.53 -9.96 9.45
N ALA A 325 10.10 -9.17 8.53
CA ALA A 325 11.38 -9.46 7.89
C ALA A 325 12.25 -8.20 7.85
N SER A 326 13.49 -8.29 8.35
CA SER A 326 14.48 -7.21 8.30
C SER A 326 15.79 -7.69 7.70
N ASN A 327 16.48 -6.82 6.95
CA ASN A 327 17.78 -7.14 6.33
C ASN A 327 17.75 -8.46 5.53
N SER A 328 16.60 -8.77 4.91
CA SER A 328 16.29 -10.10 4.41
C SER A 328 15.88 -10.04 2.95
N ASP A 329 16.74 -10.52 2.06
CA ASP A 329 16.61 -10.32 0.62
C ASP A 329 15.91 -11.48 -0.09
N SER A 330 15.35 -11.20 -1.27
CA SER A 330 14.72 -12.21 -2.14
C SER A 330 13.56 -12.96 -1.48
N LEU A 331 12.72 -12.24 -0.74
CA LEU A 331 11.57 -12.80 -0.05
C LEU A 331 10.43 -13.08 -1.04
N ASN A 332 9.72 -14.19 -0.86
CA ASN A 332 8.47 -14.49 -1.55
C ASN A 332 7.36 -14.72 -0.53
N ILE A 333 6.61 -13.68 -0.20
CA ILE A 333 5.54 -13.71 0.81
C ILE A 333 4.20 -13.76 0.09
N THR A 334 3.58 -14.94 -0.03
CA THR A 334 2.40 -15.11 -0.87
C THR A 334 1.26 -15.93 -0.27
N ARG A 335 0.00 -15.55 -0.56
CA ARG A 335 -1.18 -16.33 -0.15
C ARG A 335 -1.31 -16.57 1.36
N ASN A 336 -0.74 -15.71 2.19
CA ASN A 336 -0.90 -15.80 3.64
C ASN A 336 -2.17 -15.06 4.09
N THR A 337 -2.79 -15.55 5.16
CA THR A 337 -3.92 -14.90 5.83
C THR A 337 -3.45 -14.36 7.19
N LEU A 338 -3.45 -13.04 7.36
CA LEU A 338 -2.95 -12.38 8.57
C LEU A 338 -4.03 -11.50 9.19
N LYS A 339 -4.47 -11.83 10.41
CA LYS A 339 -5.49 -11.02 11.09
C LYS A 339 -5.23 -10.72 12.56
N LYS A 340 -5.72 -9.57 13.04
CA LYS A 340 -5.71 -9.19 14.46
C LYS A 340 -4.31 -9.13 15.10
N ASN A 341 -3.26 -9.02 14.30
CA ASN A 341 -1.91 -8.78 14.79
C ASN A 341 -1.71 -7.26 15.02
N LYS A 342 -0.56 -6.83 15.54
CA LYS A 342 -0.21 -5.39 15.57
C LYS A 342 -0.13 -4.82 14.16
N ASN A 343 0.73 -5.41 13.34
CA ASN A 343 0.81 -5.17 11.90
C ASN A 343 0.62 -6.51 11.17
N GLY A 344 0.11 -6.49 9.93
CA GLY A 344 -0.01 -7.71 9.13
C GLY A 344 1.37 -8.22 8.71
N ILE A 345 1.95 -7.58 7.70
CA ILE A 345 3.31 -7.88 7.19
C ILE A 345 4.17 -6.63 7.32
N LYS A 346 5.38 -6.78 7.84
CA LYS A 346 6.40 -5.74 7.89
C LYS A 346 7.68 -6.21 7.21
N VAL A 347 8.15 -5.49 6.20
CA VAL A 347 9.45 -5.77 5.55
C VAL A 347 10.30 -4.50 5.55
N THR A 348 11.54 -4.62 6.04
CA THR A 348 12.47 -3.49 6.13
C THR A 348 13.86 -3.83 5.61
N TYR A 349 14.55 -2.84 5.03
CA TYR A 349 15.96 -2.94 4.60
C TYR A 349 16.24 -4.18 3.72
N SER A 350 15.41 -4.39 2.70
CA SER A 350 15.42 -5.63 1.90
C SER A 350 15.39 -5.31 0.41
N THR A 351 15.82 -6.24 -0.44
CA THR A 351 15.73 -6.09 -1.90
C THR A 351 15.15 -7.32 -2.60
N ASP A 352 14.78 -7.15 -3.87
CA ASP A 352 14.36 -8.20 -4.81
C ASP A 352 13.22 -9.11 -4.28
N SER A 353 12.27 -8.52 -3.55
CA SER A 353 11.22 -9.25 -2.83
C SER A 353 9.84 -9.15 -3.49
N LYS A 354 8.96 -10.10 -3.16
CA LYS A 354 7.58 -10.18 -3.65
C LYS A 354 6.64 -10.35 -2.46
N VAL A 355 5.60 -9.52 -2.43
CA VAL A 355 4.49 -9.60 -1.46
C VAL A 355 3.21 -9.65 -2.26
N GLU A 356 2.66 -10.85 -2.47
CA GLU A 356 1.55 -11.04 -3.42
C GLU A 356 0.42 -11.94 -2.90
N HIS A 357 -0.82 -11.64 -3.29
CA HIS A 357 -1.98 -12.49 -3.00
C HIS A 357 -2.24 -12.74 -1.50
N ASN A 358 -1.75 -11.87 -0.60
CA ASN A 358 -2.03 -12.01 0.82
C ASN A 358 -3.39 -11.38 1.18
N VAL A 359 -4.07 -11.96 2.17
CA VAL A 359 -5.29 -11.43 2.78
C VAL A 359 -4.94 -10.94 4.18
N ILE A 360 -5.05 -9.63 4.39
CA ILE A 360 -4.57 -8.96 5.59
C ILE A 360 -5.72 -8.12 6.15
N SER A 361 -6.03 -8.31 7.43
CA SER A 361 -7.20 -7.62 7.97
C SER A 361 -7.22 -7.45 9.47
N GLU A 362 -7.97 -6.45 9.95
CA GLU A 362 -8.26 -6.26 11.38
C GLU A 362 -6.99 -6.12 12.25
N ASN A 363 -5.86 -5.71 11.68
CA ASN A 363 -4.64 -5.47 12.45
C ASN A 363 -4.73 -4.12 13.14
N LYS A 364 -4.07 -4.01 14.30
CA LYS A 364 -4.21 -2.87 15.21
C LYS A 364 -3.58 -1.57 14.67
N GLU A 365 -2.65 -1.68 13.72
CA GLU A 365 -1.94 -0.56 13.09
C GLU A 365 -1.97 -0.70 11.55
N VAL A 366 -0.91 -1.23 10.93
CA VAL A 366 -0.75 -1.26 9.48
C VAL A 366 -0.95 -2.68 8.94
N GLY A 367 -1.72 -2.82 7.85
CA GLY A 367 -1.83 -4.10 7.15
C GLY A 367 -0.51 -4.50 6.47
N LEU A 368 -0.04 -3.68 5.53
CA LEU A 368 1.25 -3.84 4.82
C LEU A 368 2.21 -2.70 5.13
N HIS A 369 3.30 -2.97 5.84
CA HIS A 369 4.29 -1.97 6.24
C HIS A 369 5.65 -2.24 5.57
N LEU A 370 6.01 -1.44 4.58
CA LEU A 370 7.22 -1.63 3.78
C LEU A 370 8.14 -0.40 3.88
N VAL A 371 9.37 -0.59 4.35
CA VAL A 371 10.30 0.52 4.63
C VAL A 371 11.68 0.24 4.07
N LYS A 372 12.22 1.16 3.25
CA LYS A 372 13.56 1.02 2.66
C LYS A 372 13.71 -0.33 1.95
N ILE A 373 12.81 -0.58 1.01
CA ILE A 373 12.81 -1.79 0.19
C ILE A 373 12.97 -1.41 -1.28
N GLU A 374 13.82 -2.15 -1.98
CA GLU A 374 14.13 -1.92 -3.39
C GLU A 374 13.64 -3.09 -4.25
N LYS A 375 13.26 -2.79 -5.50
CA LYS A 375 12.86 -3.81 -6.49
C LYS A 375 11.78 -4.76 -5.99
N CYS A 376 10.80 -4.25 -5.25
CA CYS A 376 9.73 -5.04 -4.67
C CYS A 376 8.47 -5.05 -5.57
N ALA A 377 7.86 -6.23 -5.68
CA ALA A 377 6.55 -6.42 -6.32
C ALA A 377 5.48 -6.60 -5.25
N ILE A 378 4.56 -5.63 -5.13
CA ILE A 378 3.50 -5.61 -4.11
C ILE A 378 2.16 -5.72 -4.81
N ASN A 379 1.73 -6.95 -5.10
CA ASN A 379 0.69 -7.17 -6.09
C ASN A 379 -0.47 -8.02 -5.60
N ASN A 380 -1.69 -7.71 -6.02
CA ASN A 380 -2.88 -8.54 -5.79
C ASN A 380 -3.16 -8.85 -4.30
N ASN A 381 -2.71 -7.99 -3.36
CA ASN A 381 -3.03 -8.15 -1.95
C ASN A 381 -4.40 -7.55 -1.63
N THR A 382 -5.12 -8.17 -0.70
CA THR A 382 -6.38 -7.64 -0.17
C THR A 382 -6.15 -7.23 1.27
N VAL A 383 -6.30 -5.94 1.55
CA VAL A 383 -6.03 -5.34 2.87
C VAL A 383 -7.26 -4.57 3.36
N HIS A 384 -7.78 -4.93 4.54
CA HIS A 384 -9.00 -4.28 5.03
C HIS A 384 -9.21 -4.24 6.53
N ASN A 385 -9.92 -3.20 6.98
CA ASN A 385 -10.23 -2.97 8.40
C ASN A 385 -8.98 -2.81 9.28
N ASP A 386 -7.87 -2.33 8.71
CA ASP A 386 -6.67 -1.92 9.44
C ASP A 386 -6.73 -0.39 9.71
N VAL A 387 -5.78 0.17 10.46
CA VAL A 387 -5.68 1.65 10.59
C VAL A 387 -5.19 2.23 9.27
N ILE A 388 -4.04 1.75 8.80
CA ILE A 388 -3.52 2.05 7.46
C ILE A 388 -3.46 0.74 6.67
N GLY A 389 -4.04 0.73 5.47
CA GLY A 389 -3.99 -0.46 4.62
C GLY A 389 -2.55 -0.78 4.20
N MET A 390 -1.90 0.18 3.54
CA MET A 390 -0.51 0.02 3.10
C MET A 390 0.30 1.28 3.39
N TYR A 391 1.34 1.13 4.19
CA TYR A 391 2.33 2.17 4.49
C TYR A 391 3.66 1.86 3.83
N ILE A 392 4.11 2.77 2.97
CA ILE A 392 5.28 2.63 2.12
C ILE A 392 6.21 3.81 2.38
N ASN A 393 7.45 3.52 2.78
CA ASN A 393 8.43 4.56 3.06
C ASN A 393 9.78 4.24 2.41
N LEU A 394 10.37 5.21 1.70
CA LEU A 394 11.68 5.06 1.04
C LEU A 394 11.72 3.84 0.12
N ILE A 395 10.66 3.62 -0.66
CA ILE A 395 10.64 2.60 -1.70
C ILE A 395 11.22 3.15 -3.00
N ASN A 396 12.05 2.35 -3.66
CA ASN A 396 12.60 2.65 -4.97
C ASN A 396 12.38 1.48 -5.94
N SER A 397 12.16 1.79 -7.22
CA SER A 397 12.11 0.82 -8.33
C SER A 397 11.15 -0.34 -8.09
N SER A 398 10.02 -0.06 -7.43
CA SER A 398 9.04 -1.05 -7.01
C SER A 398 7.67 -0.80 -7.66
N SER A 399 6.77 -1.77 -7.53
CA SER A 399 5.41 -1.69 -8.07
C SER A 399 4.36 -2.04 -7.03
N LEU A 400 3.26 -1.28 -7.03
CA LEU A 400 2.04 -1.55 -6.28
C LEU A 400 0.93 -1.79 -7.30
N TYR A 401 0.58 -3.04 -7.54
CA TYR A 401 -0.33 -3.39 -8.63
C TYR A 401 -1.54 -4.21 -8.18
N ARG A 402 -2.75 -3.83 -8.61
CA ARG A 402 -3.98 -4.61 -8.39
C ARG A 402 -4.28 -4.96 -6.94
N ASN A 403 -3.86 -4.13 -5.98
CA ASN A 403 -4.20 -4.34 -4.58
C ASN A 403 -5.61 -3.79 -4.28
N VAL A 404 -6.31 -4.43 -3.35
CA VAL A 404 -7.65 -4.08 -2.91
C VAL A 404 -7.60 -3.61 -1.46
N LEU A 405 -7.80 -2.32 -1.23
CA LEU A 405 -7.61 -1.66 0.06
C LEU A 405 -8.92 -1.06 0.54
N LYS A 406 -9.51 -1.63 1.59
CA LYS A 406 -10.91 -1.34 1.98
C LYS A 406 -11.08 -1.02 3.45
N ASN A 407 -11.95 -0.06 3.76
CA ASN A 407 -12.41 0.22 5.12
C ASN A 407 -11.28 0.49 6.14
N ASN A 408 -10.12 0.98 5.70
CA ASN A 408 -9.05 1.33 6.62
C ASN A 408 -9.31 2.71 7.24
N SER A 409 -9.10 2.81 8.55
CA SER A 409 -9.62 3.93 9.33
C SER A 409 -8.86 5.26 9.12
N GLU A 410 -7.65 5.22 8.58
CA GLU A 410 -6.82 6.40 8.29
C GLU A 410 -6.51 6.57 6.79
N ALA A 411 -5.84 5.61 6.16
CA ALA A 411 -5.48 5.68 4.74
C ALA A 411 -5.54 4.29 4.08
N GLY A 412 -5.97 4.25 2.82
CA GLY A 412 -5.80 3.04 2.00
C GLY A 412 -4.34 2.82 1.65
N ILE A 413 -3.74 3.79 0.94
CA ILE A 413 -2.32 3.81 0.60
C ILE A 413 -1.69 5.07 1.20
N TYR A 414 -0.59 4.90 1.93
CA TYR A 414 0.27 5.97 2.40
C TYR A 414 1.66 5.80 1.78
N LEU A 415 2.09 6.75 0.95
CA LEU A 415 3.42 6.79 0.32
C LEU A 415 4.24 7.92 0.92
N PHE A 416 5.44 7.62 1.41
CA PHE A 416 6.34 8.59 2.02
C PHE A 416 7.75 8.50 1.43
N ASN A 417 8.38 9.64 1.12
CA ASN A 417 9.77 9.73 0.66
C ASN A 417 10.11 8.71 -0.44
N SER A 418 9.20 8.47 -1.39
CA SER A 418 9.35 7.40 -2.38
C SER A 418 9.62 7.97 -3.77
N GLU A 419 10.47 7.28 -4.53
CA GLU A 419 10.90 7.68 -5.86
C GLU A 419 10.81 6.52 -6.86
N SER A 420 10.56 6.83 -8.14
CA SER A 420 10.55 5.84 -9.23
C SER A 420 9.63 4.64 -8.96
N LEU A 421 8.46 4.93 -8.40
CA LEU A 421 7.44 3.95 -8.02
C LEU A 421 6.28 3.94 -9.03
N THR A 422 5.76 2.76 -9.36
CA THR A 422 4.50 2.64 -10.09
C THR A 422 3.39 2.14 -9.17
N CYS A 423 2.37 2.96 -8.95
CA CYS A 423 1.15 2.62 -8.22
C CYS A 423 0.00 2.54 -9.23
N ALA A 424 -0.40 1.31 -9.59
CA ALA A 424 -1.35 1.11 -10.68
C ALA A 424 -2.43 0.05 -10.45
N GLU A 425 -3.60 0.28 -11.03
CA GLU A 425 -4.74 -0.66 -11.00
C GLU A 425 -5.22 -1.04 -9.59
N ASN A 426 -4.90 -0.23 -8.57
CA ASN A 426 -5.35 -0.51 -7.20
C ASN A 426 -6.79 -0.03 -6.99
N SER A 427 -7.54 -0.80 -6.22
CA SER A 427 -8.91 -0.49 -5.81
C SER A 427 -8.94 -0.04 -4.36
N VAL A 428 -9.09 1.26 -4.12
CA VAL A 428 -8.99 1.89 -2.81
C VAL A 428 -10.35 2.49 -2.40
N ILE A 429 -11.09 1.77 -1.55
CA ILE A 429 -12.52 2.01 -1.32
C ILE A 429 -12.86 2.18 0.17
N ASN A 430 -13.72 3.14 0.51
CA ASN A 430 -14.26 3.35 1.87
C ASN A 430 -13.18 3.58 2.95
N ASN A 431 -12.00 4.08 2.59
CA ASN A 431 -10.97 4.45 3.56
C ASN A 431 -11.19 5.89 4.03
N ASN A 432 -10.47 6.33 5.05
CA ASN A 432 -10.52 7.74 5.41
C ASN A 432 -9.84 8.62 4.33
N VAL A 433 -8.58 8.40 3.98
CA VAL A 433 -7.97 8.92 2.73
C VAL A 433 -7.77 7.76 1.75
N GLY A 434 -8.03 7.97 0.46
CA GLY A 434 -7.75 6.96 -0.56
C GLY A 434 -6.23 6.72 -0.68
N LEU A 435 -5.54 7.62 -1.37
CA LEU A 435 -4.08 7.64 -1.47
C LEU A 435 -3.55 8.96 -0.91
N TYR A 436 -2.70 8.85 0.11
CA TYR A 436 -1.89 9.95 0.63
C TYR A 436 -0.44 9.77 0.17
N GLY A 437 0.17 10.82 -0.37
CA GLY A 437 1.55 10.85 -0.78
C GLY A 437 2.26 12.07 -0.22
N ASP A 438 3.44 11.89 0.36
CA ASP A 438 4.27 12.99 0.86
C ASP A 438 5.73 12.79 0.46
N ASN A 439 6.31 13.86 -0.08
CA ASN A 439 7.65 13.91 -0.67
C ASN A 439 7.86 12.83 -1.75
N LEU A 440 7.05 12.91 -2.82
CA LEU A 440 7.07 11.95 -3.93
C LEU A 440 7.74 12.54 -5.17
N THR A 441 8.68 11.80 -5.77
CA THR A 441 9.38 12.22 -6.99
C THR A 441 9.34 11.14 -8.06
N ASN A 442 9.05 11.51 -9.32
CA ASN A 442 9.03 10.57 -10.45
C ASN A 442 8.12 9.34 -10.25
N VAL A 443 7.02 9.49 -9.49
CA VAL A 443 6.04 8.43 -9.22
C VAL A 443 4.93 8.44 -10.27
N ASN A 444 4.54 7.25 -10.72
CA ASN A 444 3.42 7.03 -11.64
C ASN A 444 2.21 6.49 -10.86
N ILE A 445 1.18 7.32 -10.68
CA ILE A 445 -0.12 6.92 -10.09
C ILE A 445 -1.11 6.76 -11.23
N THR A 446 -1.39 5.53 -11.68
CA THR A 446 -2.18 5.30 -12.90
C THR A 446 -3.24 4.21 -12.81
N ASN A 447 -4.38 4.41 -13.49
CA ASN A 447 -5.45 3.41 -13.58
C ASN A 447 -6.03 2.96 -12.21
N ASN A 448 -5.89 3.75 -11.15
CA ASN A 448 -6.42 3.39 -9.84
C ASN A 448 -7.90 3.78 -9.70
N TYR A 449 -8.63 3.03 -8.90
CA TYR A 449 -10.04 3.24 -8.58
C TYR A 449 -10.17 3.68 -7.11
N LEU A 450 -10.37 4.98 -6.88
CA LEU A 450 -10.39 5.55 -5.52
C LEU A 450 -11.79 6.08 -5.21
N GLN A 451 -12.55 5.37 -4.37
CA GLN A 451 -13.96 5.64 -4.17
C GLN A 451 -14.45 5.68 -2.72
N ASN A 452 -15.46 6.53 -2.49
CA ASN A 452 -16.17 6.61 -1.21
C ASN A 452 -15.24 6.88 -0.01
N ASN A 453 -14.09 7.52 -0.23
CA ASN A 453 -13.15 7.83 0.85
C ASN A 453 -13.56 9.14 1.54
N LYS A 454 -13.42 9.19 2.87
CA LYS A 454 -13.99 10.27 3.71
C LYS A 454 -13.30 11.64 3.57
N LYS A 455 -11.99 11.67 3.39
CA LYS A 455 -11.15 12.88 3.32
C LYS A 455 -10.59 13.18 1.93
N GLY A 456 -10.92 12.37 0.93
CA GLY A 456 -10.58 12.62 -0.47
C GLY A 456 -10.02 11.39 -1.18
N GLY A 457 -9.92 11.50 -2.51
CA GLY A 457 -9.40 10.43 -3.35
C GLY A 457 -7.88 10.33 -3.30
N ILE A 458 -7.20 11.35 -3.83
CA ILE A 458 -5.74 11.44 -3.89
C ILE A 458 -5.30 12.77 -3.26
N TYR A 459 -4.38 12.70 -2.30
CA TYR A 459 -3.75 13.86 -1.67
C TYR A 459 -2.24 13.75 -1.78
N LEU A 460 -1.59 14.75 -2.39
CA LEU A 460 -0.14 14.78 -2.55
C LEU A 460 0.45 16.04 -1.91
N LEU A 461 1.41 15.86 -1.00
CA LEU A 461 2.22 16.93 -0.41
C LEU A 461 3.66 16.82 -0.94
N LEU A 462 4.28 17.97 -1.24
CA LEU A 462 5.69 18.04 -1.70
C LEU A 462 5.97 17.07 -2.86
N ALA A 463 5.14 17.13 -3.91
CA ALA A 463 5.19 16.19 -5.02
C ALA A 463 5.87 16.79 -6.27
N TYR A 464 6.93 16.14 -6.78
CA TYR A 464 7.76 16.64 -7.87
C TYR A 464 7.76 15.70 -9.09
N ASN A 465 7.47 16.25 -10.27
CA ASN A 465 7.59 15.54 -11.55
C ASN A 465 6.81 14.21 -11.63
N ASN A 466 5.70 14.07 -10.90
CA ASN A 466 4.90 12.86 -10.90
C ASN A 466 3.89 12.83 -12.07
N MET A 467 3.52 11.62 -12.50
CA MET A 467 2.45 11.40 -13.47
C MET A 467 1.23 10.78 -12.78
N ILE A 468 0.12 11.51 -12.81
CA ILE A 468 -1.17 11.06 -12.29
C ILE A 468 -2.10 10.88 -13.49
N SER A 469 -2.35 9.64 -13.90
CA SER A 469 -3.08 9.39 -15.14
C SER A 469 -4.14 8.31 -15.11
N ASN A 470 -5.23 8.49 -15.87
CA ASN A 470 -6.28 7.48 -16.05
C ASN A 470 -6.92 6.96 -14.73
N ASN A 471 -6.81 7.69 -13.62
CA ASN A 471 -7.43 7.29 -12.37
C ASN A 471 -8.93 7.64 -12.37
N ASN A 472 -9.73 6.78 -11.77
CA ASN A 472 -11.14 7.03 -11.50
C ASN A 472 -11.31 7.39 -10.03
N VAL A 473 -11.64 8.65 -9.77
CA VAL A 473 -11.76 9.22 -8.43
C VAL A 473 -13.20 9.64 -8.17
N SER A 474 -13.87 8.69 -7.52
CA SER A 474 -15.31 8.49 -7.32
C SER A 474 -15.93 8.91 -6.00
N ASN A 475 -16.99 9.73 -5.92
CA ASN A 475 -17.87 9.74 -4.73
C ASN A 475 -17.16 10.00 -3.37
N ASN A 476 -16.03 10.72 -3.36
CA ASN A 476 -15.31 10.99 -2.12
C ASN A 476 -15.95 12.18 -1.37
N ASP A 477 -15.88 12.17 -0.04
CA ASP A 477 -16.57 13.14 0.81
C ASP A 477 -15.89 14.52 0.87
N LEU A 478 -14.65 14.62 0.38
CA LEU A 478 -13.95 15.88 0.13
C LEU A 478 -13.49 15.96 -1.33
N HIS A 479 -12.26 16.39 -1.56
CA HIS A 479 -11.72 16.65 -2.88
C HIS A 479 -11.43 15.36 -3.65
N GLY A 480 -11.50 15.41 -4.98
CA GLY A 480 -11.04 14.32 -5.84
C GLY A 480 -9.52 14.20 -5.78
N PHE A 481 -8.83 15.27 -6.19
CA PHE A 481 -7.37 15.35 -6.17
C PHE A 481 -6.91 16.67 -5.57
N VAL A 482 -5.94 16.60 -4.65
CA VAL A 482 -5.25 17.75 -4.07
C VAL A 482 -3.76 17.58 -4.25
N ILE A 483 -3.08 18.64 -4.65
CA ILE A 483 -1.62 18.73 -4.60
C ILE A 483 -1.18 20.01 -3.90
N GLU A 484 -0.34 19.85 -2.87
CA GLU A 484 0.25 20.92 -2.09
C GLU A 484 1.76 20.96 -2.26
N GLN A 485 2.28 22.16 -2.54
CA GLN A 485 3.69 22.42 -2.81
C GLN A 485 4.27 21.57 -3.96
N GLY A 486 3.44 21.16 -4.91
CA GLY A 486 3.86 20.26 -5.99
C GLY A 486 4.36 20.98 -7.25
N ILE A 487 5.49 20.54 -7.81
CA ILE A 487 6.10 21.18 -8.98
C ILE A 487 6.24 20.20 -10.15
N GLY A 488 5.86 20.64 -11.35
CA GLY A 488 6.17 19.91 -12.58
C GLY A 488 5.35 18.64 -12.80
N ASN A 489 4.27 18.43 -12.05
CA ASN A 489 3.45 17.22 -12.15
C ASN A 489 2.53 17.25 -13.38
N THR A 490 2.24 16.08 -13.93
CA THR A 490 1.28 15.90 -15.02
C THR A 490 0.05 15.15 -14.53
N ILE A 491 -1.08 15.83 -14.49
CA ILE A 491 -2.40 15.28 -14.13
C ILE A 491 -3.19 15.12 -15.43
N THR A 492 -3.31 13.89 -15.95
CA THR A 492 -3.91 13.68 -17.28
C THR A 492 -4.86 12.50 -17.42
N ARG A 493 -5.93 12.67 -18.21
CA ARG A 493 -6.91 11.60 -18.50
C ARG A 493 -7.59 10.99 -17.27
N ASN A 494 -7.63 11.70 -16.15
CA ASN A 494 -8.33 11.22 -14.95
C ASN A 494 -9.82 11.56 -15.02
N PHE A 495 -10.64 10.75 -14.36
CA PHE A 495 -12.07 10.93 -14.19
C PHE A 495 -12.37 11.29 -12.74
N PHE A 496 -12.79 12.53 -12.50
CA PHE A 496 -13.18 13.05 -11.17
C PHE A 496 -14.70 13.28 -11.15
N TYR A 497 -15.42 12.43 -10.43
CA TYR A 497 -16.88 12.43 -10.46
C TYR A 497 -17.50 12.40 -9.06
N ASN A 498 -18.51 13.25 -8.85
CA ASN A 498 -19.37 13.26 -7.66
C ASN A 498 -18.59 13.34 -6.32
N ASN A 499 -17.43 13.99 -6.33
CA ASN A 499 -16.70 14.27 -5.09
C ASN A 499 -17.36 15.49 -4.42
N LYS A 500 -17.64 15.45 -3.11
CA LYS A 500 -18.37 16.54 -2.46
C LYS A 500 -17.54 17.85 -2.41
N GLY A 501 -16.21 17.74 -2.40
CA GLY A 501 -15.25 18.84 -2.54
C GLY A 501 -14.84 19.14 -4.00
N ASN A 502 -13.71 19.81 -4.18
CA ASN A 502 -13.25 20.21 -5.52
C ASN A 502 -12.86 19.00 -6.37
N GLY A 503 -13.00 19.11 -7.69
CA GLY A 503 -12.50 18.07 -8.59
C GLY A 503 -10.98 17.92 -8.51
N ILE A 504 -10.28 19.01 -8.79
CA ILE A 504 -8.81 19.12 -8.75
C ILE A 504 -8.44 20.42 -8.04
N ASP A 505 -7.58 20.32 -7.03
CA ASP A 505 -6.98 21.47 -6.34
C ASP A 505 -5.46 21.46 -6.47
N VAL A 506 -4.87 22.60 -6.85
CA VAL A 506 -3.44 22.72 -7.15
C VAL A 506 -2.85 23.94 -6.46
N TYR A 507 -1.99 23.65 -5.48
CA TYR A 507 -1.12 24.58 -4.78
C TYR A 507 0.34 24.29 -5.13
N GLY A 508 0.73 24.49 -6.39
CA GLY A 508 2.13 24.45 -6.79
C GLY A 508 2.36 24.80 -8.27
N ASP A 509 3.64 24.97 -8.63
CA ASP A 509 4.04 25.60 -9.89
C ASP A 509 4.28 24.62 -11.04
N ASN A 510 4.19 25.12 -12.27
CA ASN A 510 4.59 24.38 -13.48
C ASN A 510 3.84 23.04 -13.71
N ASN A 511 2.67 22.84 -13.10
CA ASN A 511 1.89 21.64 -13.28
C ASN A 511 1.09 21.67 -14.59
N LYS A 512 0.94 20.50 -15.21
CA LYS A 512 0.18 20.27 -16.44
C LYS A 512 -1.09 19.49 -16.11
N ILE A 513 -2.25 20.12 -16.29
CA ILE A 513 -3.56 19.54 -16.02
C ILE A 513 -4.28 19.39 -17.34
N ASN A 514 -4.33 18.19 -17.91
CA ASN A 514 -4.85 18.01 -19.27
C ASN A 514 -5.66 16.76 -19.56
N TYR A 515 -6.65 16.87 -20.44
CA TYR A 515 -7.54 15.75 -20.83
C TYR A 515 -8.30 15.11 -19.66
N ASN A 516 -8.46 15.78 -18.52
CA ASN A 516 -9.25 15.27 -17.41
C ASN A 516 -10.75 15.53 -17.64
N ILE A 517 -11.59 14.64 -17.11
CA ILE A 517 -13.03 14.78 -17.09
C ILE A 517 -13.43 15.05 -15.64
N ILE A 518 -14.02 16.22 -15.39
CA ILE A 518 -14.50 16.62 -14.06
C ILE A 518 -15.99 16.89 -14.14
N SER A 519 -16.80 16.19 -13.34
CA SER A 519 -18.24 16.46 -13.28
C SER A 519 -18.83 16.27 -11.91
N SER A 520 -19.77 17.14 -11.55
CA SER A 520 -20.54 17.06 -10.30
C SER A 520 -19.67 17.06 -9.04
N SER A 521 -18.45 17.60 -9.13
CA SER A 521 -17.52 17.65 -8.01
C SER A 521 -17.58 19.01 -7.33
N GLY A 522 -18.23 19.05 -6.16
CA GLY A 522 -18.35 20.21 -5.27
C GLY A 522 -18.60 21.55 -5.95
N PHE A 523 -17.91 22.58 -5.46
CA PHE A 523 -18.11 23.96 -5.89
C PHE A 523 -17.16 24.36 -7.04
N TYR A 524 -15.93 23.87 -7.04
CA TYR A 524 -14.91 24.16 -8.05
C TYR A 524 -14.52 22.90 -8.84
N GLY A 525 -14.47 23.01 -10.18
CA GLY A 525 -13.96 21.94 -11.03
C GLY A 525 -12.44 21.80 -10.93
N ILE A 526 -11.72 22.88 -11.26
CA ILE A 526 -10.26 23.00 -11.10
C ILE A 526 -9.94 24.31 -10.37
N VAL A 527 -9.12 24.23 -9.33
CA VAL A 527 -8.57 25.38 -8.61
C VAL A 527 -7.06 25.44 -8.82
N ILE A 528 -6.54 26.65 -9.01
CA ILE A 528 -5.10 26.96 -9.00
C ILE A 528 -4.89 28.10 -8.00
N ASP A 529 -4.19 27.84 -6.91
CA ASP A 529 -3.95 28.81 -5.85
C ASP A 529 -2.47 28.88 -5.44
N GLY A 530 -1.98 30.07 -5.13
CA GLY A 530 -0.55 30.33 -4.83
C GLY A 530 0.41 30.09 -6.01
N SER A 531 -0.09 29.62 -7.16
CA SER A 531 0.74 28.91 -8.14
C SER A 531 0.96 29.62 -9.47
N LYS A 532 2.15 29.55 -10.07
CA LYS A 532 2.48 30.16 -11.38
C LYS A 532 2.81 29.12 -12.45
N SER A 533 2.72 29.54 -13.70
CA SER A 533 3.15 28.76 -14.87
C SER A 533 2.41 27.44 -15.09
N ASN A 534 1.24 27.25 -14.48
CA ASN A 534 0.44 26.06 -14.70
C ASN A 534 -0.25 26.08 -16.08
N LYS A 535 -0.39 24.90 -16.67
CA LYS A 535 -1.02 24.68 -17.98
C LYS A 535 -2.26 23.82 -17.82
N VAL A 536 -3.44 24.44 -17.92
CA VAL A 536 -4.74 23.77 -17.88
C VAL A 536 -5.26 23.63 -19.30
N SER A 537 -5.28 22.41 -19.86
CA SER A 537 -5.66 22.23 -21.26
C SER A 537 -6.46 21.01 -21.62
N TYR A 538 -7.39 21.13 -22.57
CA TYR A 538 -8.20 20.00 -23.07
C TYR A 538 -9.04 19.29 -22.00
N ASN A 539 -9.32 19.90 -20.86
CA ASN A 539 -10.19 19.30 -19.84
C ASN A 539 -11.66 19.48 -20.21
N ASN A 540 -12.49 18.51 -19.82
CA ASN A 540 -13.95 18.54 -19.96
C ASN A 540 -14.57 18.70 -18.58
N ILE A 541 -15.12 19.88 -18.30
CA ILE A 541 -15.59 20.26 -16.97
C ILE A 541 -17.10 20.54 -17.04
N SER A 542 -17.89 19.91 -16.15
CA SER A 542 -19.32 20.16 -16.12
C SER A 542 -20.01 20.05 -14.76
N ASN A 543 -21.18 20.71 -14.64
CA ASN A 543 -22.04 20.61 -13.46
C ASN A 543 -21.35 21.01 -12.14
N VAL A 544 -20.50 22.03 -12.19
CA VAL A 544 -19.83 22.65 -11.02
C VAL A 544 -20.17 24.14 -10.96
N TYR A 545 -20.00 24.81 -9.84
CA TYR A 545 -20.30 26.24 -9.76
C TYR A 545 -19.27 27.06 -10.54
N TYR A 546 -17.98 26.86 -10.25
CA TYR A 546 -16.85 27.43 -10.97
C TYR A 546 -16.16 26.34 -11.80
N GLY A 547 -16.06 26.52 -13.11
CA GLY A 547 -15.35 25.57 -13.97
C GLY A 547 -13.86 25.52 -13.67
N ILE A 548 -13.16 26.64 -13.89
CA ILE A 548 -11.75 26.82 -13.56
C ILE A 548 -11.60 28.12 -12.76
N ASN A 549 -11.01 28.05 -11.57
CA ASN A 549 -10.74 29.20 -10.72
C ASN A 549 -9.23 29.38 -10.50
N VAL A 550 -8.73 30.59 -10.67
CA VAL A 550 -7.28 30.89 -10.65
C VAL A 550 -7.00 32.10 -9.76
N TYR A 551 -6.30 31.87 -8.66
CA TYR A 551 -5.94 32.88 -7.64
C TYR A 551 -4.59 33.54 -7.88
N SER A 552 -3.87 33.13 -8.92
CA SER A 552 -2.46 33.45 -9.15
C SER A 552 -2.19 33.99 -10.57
N GLU A 553 -0.97 34.47 -10.82
CA GLU A 553 -0.55 35.07 -12.11
C GLU A 553 0.17 34.05 -13.01
N ASN A 554 0.28 34.39 -14.31
CA ASN A 554 1.08 33.65 -15.31
C ASN A 554 0.61 32.21 -15.62
N ASN A 555 -0.68 31.92 -15.49
CA ASN A 555 -1.25 30.61 -15.83
C ASN A 555 -1.88 30.60 -17.24
N HIS A 556 -1.89 29.41 -17.86
CA HIS A 556 -2.35 29.20 -19.23
C HIS A 556 -3.55 28.24 -19.26
N ILE A 557 -4.73 28.77 -19.54
CA ILE A 557 -5.99 28.05 -19.62
C ILE A 557 -6.36 27.93 -21.10
N THR A 558 -6.11 26.76 -21.70
CA THR A 558 -6.19 26.61 -23.17
C THR A 558 -7.03 25.43 -23.63
N LYS A 559 -7.87 25.60 -24.64
CA LYS A 559 -8.60 24.48 -25.30
C LYS A 559 -9.47 23.61 -24.37
N ASN A 560 -9.93 24.13 -23.24
CA ASN A 560 -10.85 23.41 -22.34
C ASN A 560 -12.30 23.51 -22.83
N ASN A 561 -13.09 22.47 -22.55
CA ASN A 561 -14.53 22.43 -22.76
C ASN A 561 -15.26 22.53 -21.41
N ILE A 562 -15.89 23.66 -21.14
CA ILE A 562 -16.52 23.97 -19.85
C ILE A 562 -18.01 24.17 -20.08
N LYS A 563 -18.87 23.38 -19.42
CA LYS A 563 -20.32 23.41 -19.66
C LYS A 563 -21.12 23.34 -18.38
N LYS A 564 -22.33 23.92 -18.37
CA LYS A 564 -23.26 23.85 -17.21
C LYS A 564 -22.64 24.35 -15.88
N CYS A 565 -21.80 25.39 -15.94
CA CYS A 565 -21.25 26.06 -14.76
C CYS A 565 -21.91 27.43 -14.52
N HIS A 566 -21.85 27.95 -13.29
CA HIS A 566 -22.21 29.35 -13.02
C HIS A 566 -21.16 30.31 -13.59
N ILE A 567 -19.88 30.04 -13.35
CA ILE A 567 -18.75 30.76 -13.96
C ILE A 567 -17.88 29.75 -14.70
N GLY A 568 -17.57 30.03 -15.97
CA GLY A 568 -16.71 29.16 -16.77
C GLY A 568 -15.26 29.23 -16.29
N VAL A 569 -14.66 30.43 -16.37
CA VAL A 569 -13.32 30.72 -15.86
C VAL A 569 -13.35 31.98 -15.01
N TYR A 570 -12.79 31.91 -13.80
CA TYR A 570 -12.56 33.06 -12.94
C TYR A 570 -11.05 33.29 -12.77
N LEU A 571 -10.59 34.52 -13.01
CA LEU A 571 -9.22 34.95 -12.75
C LEU A 571 -9.23 36.03 -11.67
N HIS A 572 -8.63 35.76 -10.51
CA HIS A 572 -8.53 36.74 -9.42
C HIS A 572 -7.36 37.72 -9.60
N LYS A 573 -6.29 37.30 -10.29
CA LYS A 573 -5.08 38.11 -10.54
C LYS A 573 -4.77 38.25 -12.04
N GLY A 574 -3.79 39.12 -12.34
CA GLY A 574 -3.39 39.50 -13.69
C GLY A 574 -2.50 38.49 -14.43
N LYS A 575 -2.07 38.88 -15.64
CA LYS A 575 -1.09 38.16 -16.50
C LYS A 575 -1.47 36.72 -16.88
N ASN A 576 -2.74 36.34 -16.75
CA ASN A 576 -3.22 35.01 -17.15
C ASN A 576 -3.66 34.99 -18.61
N THR A 577 -3.55 33.83 -19.25
CA THR A 577 -3.98 33.60 -20.64
C THR A 577 -5.12 32.61 -20.71
N VAL A 578 -6.25 33.02 -21.29
CA VAL A 578 -7.43 32.19 -21.59
C VAL A 578 -7.58 32.11 -23.11
N LEU A 579 -7.21 30.97 -23.71
CA LEU A 579 -7.07 30.83 -25.17
C LEU A 579 -7.82 29.60 -25.73
N ASN A 580 -8.59 29.78 -26.80
CA ASN A 580 -9.25 28.68 -27.54
C ASN A 580 -10.20 27.79 -26.69
N ASN A 581 -10.75 28.28 -25.58
CA ASN A 581 -11.69 27.51 -24.77
C ASN A 581 -13.11 27.58 -25.35
N THR A 582 -13.88 26.51 -25.17
CA THR A 582 -15.32 26.47 -25.43
C THR A 582 -16.07 26.48 -24.10
N ILE A 583 -16.82 27.54 -23.84
CA ILE A 583 -17.48 27.78 -22.56
C ILE A 583 -18.99 27.94 -22.77
N SER A 584 -19.76 27.03 -22.20
CA SER A 584 -21.22 26.98 -22.26
C SER A 584 -21.84 27.02 -20.86
N SER A 585 -21.82 28.20 -20.23
CA SER A 585 -22.32 28.43 -18.87
C SER A 585 -23.85 28.47 -18.86
N ASN A 586 -24.47 27.31 -18.60
CA ASN A 586 -25.91 27.14 -18.38
C ASN A 586 -26.14 26.91 -16.88
N SER A 587 -26.24 27.99 -16.11
CA SER A 587 -26.36 27.91 -14.64
C SER A 587 -27.77 27.56 -14.18
N LYS A 588 -27.88 26.62 -13.24
CA LYS A 588 -29.05 26.39 -12.37
C LYS A 588 -29.08 27.34 -11.15
N TYR A 589 -27.97 28.03 -10.88
CA TYR A 589 -27.79 28.87 -9.70
C TYR A 589 -28.32 30.29 -9.94
N LEU A 590 -28.93 30.88 -8.92
CA LEU A 590 -29.42 32.27 -8.95
C LEU A 590 -28.26 33.25 -9.15
N GLY A 591 -28.48 34.33 -9.90
CA GLY A 591 -27.48 35.39 -10.11
C GLY A 591 -26.89 35.49 -11.52
N ASN A 592 -25.82 36.27 -11.67
CA ASN A 592 -25.18 36.51 -12.96
C ASN A 592 -24.10 35.46 -13.25
N SER A 593 -24.38 34.55 -14.17
CA SER A 593 -23.38 33.67 -14.78
C SER A 593 -22.36 34.41 -15.67
N TYR A 594 -21.13 33.91 -15.74
CA TYR A 594 -20.08 34.48 -16.59
C TYR A 594 -19.42 33.40 -17.44
N GLY A 595 -19.05 33.73 -18.68
CA GLY A 595 -18.14 32.90 -19.45
C GLY A 595 -16.73 33.00 -18.87
N VAL A 596 -16.19 34.22 -18.88
CA VAL A 596 -14.96 34.59 -18.16
C VAL A 596 -15.24 35.79 -17.26
N TYR A 597 -14.81 35.71 -16.01
CA TYR A 597 -14.72 36.85 -15.10
C TYR A 597 -13.24 37.04 -14.73
N ALA A 598 -12.64 38.18 -15.09
CA ALA A 598 -11.23 38.43 -14.85
C ALA A 598 -11.01 39.74 -14.11
N ASN A 599 -10.34 39.64 -12.95
CA ASN A 599 -9.76 40.74 -12.22
C ASN A 599 -8.27 40.89 -12.57
N GLY A 600 -7.73 42.07 -12.30
CA GLY A 600 -6.30 42.35 -12.47
C GLY A 600 -5.91 42.73 -13.89
N ASN A 601 -4.62 42.99 -14.05
CA ASN A 601 -4.08 43.64 -15.23
C ASN A 601 -3.44 42.65 -16.20
N ASN A 602 -3.33 43.02 -17.47
CA ASN A 602 -2.57 42.28 -18.50
C ASN A 602 -3.06 40.84 -18.77
N ASN A 603 -4.32 40.51 -18.48
CA ASN A 603 -4.91 39.24 -18.88
C ASN A 603 -5.15 39.20 -20.40
N LYS A 604 -5.00 38.02 -20.99
CA LYS A 604 -5.22 37.77 -22.43
C LYS A 604 -6.37 36.78 -22.60
N ILE A 605 -7.49 37.23 -23.17
CA ILE A 605 -8.67 36.39 -23.44
C ILE A 605 -8.87 36.33 -24.95
N LEU A 606 -8.42 35.24 -25.57
CA LEU A 606 -8.18 35.14 -27.00
C LEU A 606 -8.91 33.94 -27.62
N ASN A 607 -9.55 34.14 -28.78
CA ASN A 607 -10.10 33.06 -29.61
C ASN A 607 -11.08 32.10 -28.88
N ASN A 608 -11.76 32.54 -27.81
CA ASN A 608 -12.68 31.67 -27.08
C ASN A 608 -14.10 31.71 -27.68
N LYS A 609 -14.84 30.61 -27.52
CA LYS A 609 -16.26 30.48 -27.91
C LYS A 609 -17.13 30.43 -26.67
N PHE A 610 -18.09 31.35 -26.57
CA PHE A 610 -18.98 31.49 -25.42
C PHE A 610 -20.45 31.33 -25.81
N SER A 611 -21.18 30.56 -25.00
CA SER A 611 -22.65 30.51 -24.97
C SER A 611 -23.12 30.63 -23.53
N THR A 612 -23.55 31.83 -23.10
CA THR A 612 -23.83 32.10 -21.67
C THR A 612 -25.23 32.67 -21.41
N ASN A 613 -25.77 32.38 -20.22
CA ASN A 613 -27.08 32.87 -19.80
C ASN A 613 -27.09 34.36 -19.43
N THR A 614 -25.96 34.97 -19.09
CA THR A 614 -25.91 36.39 -18.72
C THR A 614 -24.78 37.12 -19.43
N THR A 615 -23.59 37.20 -18.86
CA THR A 615 -22.49 37.98 -19.44
C THR A 615 -21.46 37.06 -20.09
N GLY A 616 -20.97 37.42 -21.27
CA GLY A 616 -19.91 36.65 -21.95
C GLY A 616 -18.58 36.81 -21.21
N ILE A 617 -18.06 38.05 -21.19
CA ILE A 617 -16.79 38.39 -20.54
C ILE A 617 -16.99 39.60 -19.62
N LYS A 618 -16.53 39.50 -18.37
CA LYS A 618 -16.45 40.62 -17.42
C LYS A 618 -14.99 40.85 -17.03
N ILE A 619 -14.53 42.10 -17.14
CA ILE A 619 -13.17 42.54 -16.82
C ILE A 619 -13.21 43.65 -15.77
N LYS A 620 -12.36 43.53 -14.76
CA LYS A 620 -11.99 44.61 -13.83
C LYS A 620 -10.47 44.73 -13.79
N GLY A 621 -9.92 45.74 -14.45
CA GLY A 621 -8.48 45.99 -14.49
C GLY A 621 -8.00 46.55 -15.83
N ASP A 622 -6.70 46.82 -15.87
CA ASP A 622 -6.04 47.58 -16.92
C ASP A 622 -5.23 46.71 -17.88
N LYS A 623 -4.98 47.24 -19.09
CA LYS A 623 -4.09 46.63 -20.09
C LYS A 623 -4.49 45.21 -20.51
N ASN A 624 -5.73 44.80 -20.26
CA ASN A 624 -6.25 43.49 -20.67
C ASN A 624 -6.49 43.47 -22.19
N THR A 625 -6.30 42.29 -22.81
CA THR A 625 -6.49 42.08 -24.26
C THR A 625 -7.57 41.05 -24.51
N LEU A 626 -8.65 41.46 -25.17
CA LEU A 626 -9.77 40.61 -25.57
C LEU A 626 -9.79 40.57 -27.10
N SER A 627 -9.39 39.44 -27.70
CA SER A 627 -9.26 39.34 -29.16
C SER A 627 -9.94 38.12 -29.75
N ASN A 628 -10.61 38.29 -30.90
CA ASN A 628 -11.17 37.21 -31.72
C ASN A 628 -12.14 36.26 -30.99
N ASN A 629 -12.78 36.71 -29.91
CA ASN A 629 -13.74 35.88 -29.20
C ASN A 629 -15.08 35.85 -29.94
N GLN A 630 -15.73 34.68 -29.95
CA GLN A 630 -17.09 34.49 -30.44
C GLN A 630 -18.03 34.37 -29.24
N ILE A 631 -18.85 35.40 -29.02
CA ILE A 631 -19.69 35.52 -27.84
C ILE A 631 -21.16 35.47 -28.22
N SER A 632 -21.91 34.55 -27.62
CA SER A 632 -23.37 34.53 -27.60
C SER A 632 -23.85 34.60 -26.15
N SER A 633 -24.57 35.66 -25.78
CA SER A 633 -25.04 35.85 -24.41
C SER A 633 -26.49 36.34 -24.32
N LYS A 634 -27.23 35.96 -23.27
CA LYS A 634 -28.61 36.45 -23.07
C LYS A 634 -28.69 37.80 -22.33
N LYS A 635 -27.60 38.33 -21.76
CA LYS A 635 -27.53 39.72 -21.27
C LYS A 635 -26.43 40.49 -21.98
N GLU A 636 -25.33 40.83 -21.31
CA GLU A 636 -24.25 41.65 -21.86
C GLU A 636 -23.24 40.79 -22.62
N GLY A 637 -22.71 41.28 -23.74
CA GLY A 637 -21.63 40.58 -24.44
C GLY A 637 -20.32 40.67 -23.66
N ILE A 638 -19.82 41.90 -23.51
CA ILE A 638 -18.60 42.23 -22.76
C ILE A 638 -18.87 43.41 -21.83
N SER A 639 -18.39 43.32 -20.59
CA SER A 639 -18.37 44.42 -19.62
C SER A 639 -16.93 44.66 -19.15
N VAL A 640 -16.43 45.87 -19.32
CA VAL A 640 -15.05 46.25 -18.96
C VAL A 640 -15.05 47.47 -18.06
N GLU A 641 -14.29 47.38 -16.97
CA GLU A 641 -13.98 48.48 -16.08
C GLU A 641 -12.45 48.55 -15.94
N GLY A 642 -11.86 49.64 -16.41
CA GLY A 642 -10.40 49.84 -16.39
C GLY A 642 -9.86 50.57 -17.62
N HIS A 643 -8.56 50.80 -17.60
CA HIS A 643 -7.85 51.65 -18.54
C HIS A 643 -6.95 50.85 -19.49
N ASN A 644 -6.64 51.44 -20.64
CA ASN A 644 -5.68 50.88 -21.61
C ASN A 644 -6.01 49.46 -22.12
N ASN A 645 -7.25 49.02 -22.00
CA ASN A 645 -7.69 47.71 -22.47
C ASN A 645 -7.83 47.69 -24.01
N LYS A 646 -7.52 46.54 -24.61
CA LYS A 646 -7.59 46.30 -26.07
C LYS A 646 -8.70 45.29 -26.36
N ILE A 647 -9.77 45.74 -27.02
CA ILE A 647 -10.90 44.90 -27.42
C ILE A 647 -10.94 44.85 -28.94
N LYS A 648 -10.45 43.75 -29.53
CA LYS A 648 -10.15 43.65 -30.96
C LYS A 648 -10.86 42.47 -31.63
N SER A 649 -11.48 42.69 -32.79
CA SER A 649 -11.93 41.60 -33.68
C SER A 649 -12.91 40.58 -33.04
N ASN A 650 -13.66 40.95 -32.00
CA ASN A 650 -14.62 40.04 -31.37
C ASN A 650 -15.95 40.03 -32.15
N LYS A 651 -16.60 38.86 -32.21
CA LYS A 651 -17.96 38.66 -32.76
C LYS A 651 -18.94 38.49 -31.61
N ILE A 652 -19.76 39.50 -31.36
CA ILE A 652 -20.60 39.59 -30.16
C ILE A 652 -22.07 39.57 -30.56
N THR A 653 -22.80 38.56 -30.09
CA THR A 653 -24.26 38.47 -30.18
C THR A 653 -24.82 38.52 -28.76
N SER A 654 -25.69 39.49 -28.47
CA SER A 654 -26.24 39.64 -27.12
C SER A 654 -27.70 40.12 -27.11
N LYS A 655 -28.49 39.67 -26.13
CA LYS A 655 -29.88 40.16 -25.99
C LYS A 655 -30.00 41.48 -25.20
N SER A 656 -28.91 42.04 -24.71
CA SER A 656 -28.83 43.39 -24.10
C SER A 656 -27.78 44.25 -24.82
N ASN A 657 -26.75 44.72 -24.12
CA ASN A 657 -25.65 45.52 -24.66
C ASN A 657 -24.54 44.62 -25.23
N GLY A 658 -23.90 45.06 -26.32
CA GLY A 658 -22.76 44.37 -26.92
C GLY A 658 -21.50 44.53 -26.07
N LEU A 659 -21.08 45.78 -25.87
CA LEU A 659 -19.96 46.18 -25.03
C LEU A 659 -20.37 47.34 -24.12
N LYS A 660 -20.16 47.18 -22.81
CA LYS A 660 -20.20 48.27 -21.82
C LYS A 660 -18.79 48.50 -21.29
N LEU A 661 -18.26 49.70 -21.45
CA LEU A 661 -16.89 50.05 -21.06
C LEU A 661 -16.86 51.32 -20.19
N ILE A 662 -16.19 51.23 -19.05
CA ILE A 662 -15.85 52.37 -18.20
C ILE A 662 -14.33 52.45 -18.07
N GLY A 663 -13.75 53.60 -18.41
CA GLY A 663 -12.32 53.87 -18.25
C GLY A 663 -11.70 54.63 -19.41
N ASN A 664 -10.41 54.92 -19.27
CA ASN A 664 -9.65 55.82 -20.14
C ASN A 664 -8.68 55.07 -21.05
N LYS A 665 -8.33 55.67 -22.19
CA LYS A 665 -7.28 55.17 -23.11
C LYS A 665 -7.52 53.75 -23.66
N ASN A 666 -8.75 53.26 -23.62
CA ASN A 666 -9.11 51.95 -24.16
C ASN A 666 -9.19 51.98 -25.69
N LYS A 667 -8.87 50.85 -26.33
CA LYS A 667 -8.88 50.67 -27.78
C LYS A 667 -9.91 49.60 -28.16
N ILE A 668 -10.95 50.01 -28.88
CA ILE A 668 -12.04 49.14 -29.37
C ILE A 668 -11.97 49.10 -30.89
N THR A 669 -11.45 48.01 -31.46
CA THR A 669 -11.10 47.94 -32.89
C THR A 669 -11.67 46.72 -33.61
N SER A 670 -12.28 46.90 -34.78
CA SER A 670 -12.69 45.80 -35.69
C SER A 670 -13.69 44.78 -35.12
N ASN A 671 -14.48 45.13 -34.09
CA ASN A 671 -15.46 44.21 -33.52
C ASN A 671 -16.78 44.21 -34.32
N LYS A 672 -17.48 43.07 -34.35
CA LYS A 672 -18.79 42.88 -34.99
C LYS A 672 -19.85 42.64 -33.92
N PHE A 673 -20.86 43.50 -33.87
CA PHE A 673 -21.94 43.47 -32.88
C PHE A 673 -23.29 43.13 -33.52
N LYS A 674 -23.99 42.18 -32.91
CA LYS A 674 -25.41 41.85 -33.12
C LYS A 674 -26.10 41.85 -31.76
N SER A 675 -26.30 43.03 -31.19
CA SER A 675 -26.90 43.21 -29.86
C SER A 675 -28.31 43.82 -29.94
N LYS A 676 -29.18 43.52 -28.97
CA LYS A 676 -30.58 44.02 -28.97
C LYS A 676 -30.68 45.50 -28.58
N LEU A 677 -29.99 45.95 -27.53
CA LEU A 677 -30.15 47.31 -26.98
C LEU A 677 -29.13 48.29 -27.57
N ASN A 678 -27.86 48.17 -27.21
CA ASN A 678 -26.78 49.01 -27.71
C ASN A 678 -25.61 48.15 -28.19
N SER A 679 -24.85 48.58 -29.20
CA SER A 679 -23.62 47.86 -29.57
C SER A 679 -22.43 48.25 -28.70
N ILE A 680 -22.13 49.54 -28.55
CA ILE A 680 -21.06 50.04 -27.68
C ILE A 680 -21.60 51.14 -26.77
N ILE A 681 -21.42 51.00 -25.46
CA ILE A 681 -21.56 52.06 -24.46
C ILE A 681 -20.19 52.29 -23.84
N LEU A 682 -19.68 53.50 -23.97
CA LEU A 682 -18.38 53.92 -23.46
C LEU A 682 -18.56 55.11 -22.52
N ASN A 683 -17.93 55.05 -21.34
CA ASN A 683 -17.73 56.18 -20.44
C ASN A 683 -16.23 56.33 -20.11
N GLY A 684 -15.64 57.44 -20.51
CA GLY A 684 -14.27 57.80 -20.17
C GLY A 684 -13.58 58.60 -21.27
N ASN A 685 -12.33 58.96 -21.01
CA ASN A 685 -11.57 59.92 -21.80
C ASN A 685 -10.48 59.25 -22.66
N ASN A 686 -10.12 59.89 -23.77
CA ASN A 686 -9.00 59.49 -24.64
C ASN A 686 -9.12 58.05 -25.20
N ASN A 687 -10.33 57.51 -25.31
CA ASN A 687 -10.56 56.19 -25.89
C ASN A 687 -10.58 56.26 -27.42
N SER A 688 -10.27 55.12 -28.06
CA SER A 688 -10.30 54.97 -29.52
C SER A 688 -11.29 53.88 -29.92
N ILE A 689 -12.32 54.26 -30.67
CA ILE A 689 -13.32 53.34 -31.25
C ILE A 689 -13.15 53.35 -32.76
N SER A 690 -12.63 52.26 -33.33
CA SER A 690 -12.31 52.21 -34.76
C SER A 690 -12.72 50.94 -35.50
N LYS A 691 -13.14 51.07 -36.77
CA LYS A 691 -13.42 49.92 -37.67
C LYS A 691 -14.48 48.93 -37.17
N ASN A 692 -15.33 49.30 -36.20
CA ASN A 692 -16.36 48.40 -35.67
C ASN A 692 -17.60 48.37 -36.57
N ARG A 693 -18.31 47.24 -36.59
CA ARG A 693 -19.57 47.02 -37.32
C ARG A 693 -20.71 46.72 -36.35
N ALA A 694 -21.79 47.49 -36.42
CA ALA A 694 -22.98 47.35 -35.60
C ALA A 694 -24.23 47.69 -36.41
N SER A 695 -25.35 47.02 -36.11
CA SER A 695 -26.63 47.32 -36.76
C SER A 695 -27.83 46.76 -36.02
N ASN A 696 -29.02 47.32 -36.31
CA ASN A 696 -30.32 46.84 -35.82
C ASN A 696 -30.47 46.89 -34.29
N ASN A 697 -29.83 47.86 -33.63
CA ASN A 697 -29.98 48.08 -32.20
C ASN A 697 -31.27 48.86 -31.88
N LYS A 698 -31.95 48.55 -30.76
CA LYS A 698 -33.12 49.29 -30.27
C LYS A 698 -32.78 50.70 -29.82
N ASN A 699 -31.56 50.94 -29.34
CA ASN A 699 -31.11 52.25 -28.89
C ASN A 699 -29.98 52.70 -29.82
N TYR A 700 -28.72 52.65 -29.36
CA TYR A 700 -27.59 53.25 -30.06
C TYR A 700 -26.66 52.21 -30.70
N GLY A 701 -26.10 52.54 -31.87
CA GLY A 701 -24.94 51.81 -32.39
C GLY A 701 -23.72 52.05 -31.49
N ILE A 702 -23.31 53.30 -31.36
CA ILE A 702 -22.24 53.73 -30.45
C ILE A 702 -22.76 54.86 -29.58
N GLN A 703 -22.59 54.73 -28.26
CA GLN A 703 -22.78 55.81 -27.30
C GLN A 703 -21.47 56.04 -26.56
N SER A 704 -20.92 57.26 -26.65
CA SER A 704 -19.63 57.64 -26.05
C SER A 704 -19.80 58.86 -25.16
N PHE A 705 -19.52 58.70 -23.87
CA PHE A 705 -19.42 59.77 -22.89
C PHE A 705 -17.97 60.03 -22.54
N GLY A 706 -17.59 61.29 -22.43
CA GLY A 706 -16.26 61.75 -22.05
C GLY A 706 -15.53 62.51 -23.16
N ASN A 707 -14.35 62.98 -22.82
CA ASN A 707 -13.59 63.97 -23.57
C ASN A 707 -12.45 63.32 -24.38
N LYS A 708 -12.07 63.98 -25.47
CA LYS A 708 -10.91 63.59 -26.32
C LYS A 708 -11.00 62.15 -26.88
N ASN A 709 -12.18 61.56 -26.96
CA ASN A 709 -12.38 60.26 -27.59
C ASN A 709 -12.30 60.38 -29.11
N THR A 710 -11.74 59.36 -29.76
CA THR A 710 -11.65 59.26 -31.23
C THR A 710 -12.55 58.13 -31.73
N ILE A 711 -13.54 58.47 -32.55
CA ILE A 711 -14.49 57.54 -33.16
C ILE A 711 -14.28 57.59 -34.68
N THR A 712 -13.68 56.55 -35.26
CA THR A 712 -13.25 56.58 -36.66
C THR A 712 -13.53 55.31 -37.45
N GLN A 713 -13.94 55.43 -38.71
CA GLN A 713 -14.12 54.27 -39.61
C GLN A 713 -15.13 53.21 -39.13
N ASN A 714 -16.09 53.55 -38.26
CA ASN A 714 -17.12 52.60 -37.81
C ASN A 714 -18.32 52.57 -38.77
N THR A 715 -18.99 51.42 -38.88
CA THR A 715 -20.25 51.25 -39.63
C THR A 715 -21.37 50.89 -38.67
N VAL A 716 -22.34 51.80 -38.46
CA VAL A 716 -23.41 51.71 -37.45
C VAL A 716 -24.79 52.01 -38.07
N ASN A 717 -25.36 51.06 -38.78
CA ASN A 717 -26.56 51.27 -39.60
C ASN A 717 -27.84 50.71 -38.96
N LYS A 718 -29.01 51.22 -39.36
CA LYS A 718 -30.33 50.64 -39.00
C LYS A 718 -30.64 50.60 -37.49
N ASN A 719 -30.15 51.57 -36.72
CA ASN A 719 -30.41 51.64 -35.28
C ASN A 719 -31.66 52.48 -35.00
N LYS A 720 -32.56 52.05 -34.11
CA LYS A 720 -33.84 52.75 -33.90
C LYS A 720 -33.67 54.17 -33.33
N ASN A 721 -32.66 54.43 -32.50
CA ASN A 721 -32.34 55.80 -32.07
C ASN A 721 -31.21 56.39 -32.93
N HIS A 722 -30.05 56.66 -32.33
CA HIS A 722 -28.91 57.24 -33.03
C HIS A 722 -27.89 56.20 -33.48
N GLY A 723 -27.26 56.42 -34.64
CA GLY A 723 -26.11 55.62 -35.07
C GLY A 723 -24.91 55.82 -34.15
N ILE A 724 -24.44 57.07 -34.01
CA ILE A 724 -23.41 57.48 -33.06
C ILE A 724 -23.93 58.63 -32.19
N LYS A 725 -23.91 58.44 -30.86
CA LYS A 725 -24.16 59.49 -29.87
C LYS A 725 -22.87 59.81 -29.11
N VAL A 726 -22.44 61.06 -29.12
CA VAL A 726 -21.26 61.55 -28.38
C VAL A 726 -21.68 62.66 -27.43
N ASN A 727 -21.24 62.57 -26.18
CA ASN A 727 -21.39 63.61 -25.18
C ASN A 727 -20.04 63.88 -24.50
N GLY A 728 -19.53 65.10 -24.64
CA GLY A 728 -18.27 65.56 -24.08
C GLY A 728 -17.48 66.40 -25.07
N ASP A 729 -16.34 66.91 -24.62
CA ASP A 729 -15.58 67.92 -25.33
C ASP A 729 -14.40 67.35 -26.10
N ARG A 730 -14.00 68.06 -27.15
CA ARG A 730 -12.77 67.80 -27.93
C ARG A 730 -12.71 66.38 -28.53
N ASN A 731 -13.86 65.75 -28.75
CA ASN A 731 -13.95 64.45 -29.40
C ASN A 731 -13.74 64.56 -30.91
N LYS A 732 -13.19 63.51 -31.53
CA LYS A 732 -12.93 63.41 -32.97
C LYS A 732 -13.80 62.31 -33.57
N VAL A 733 -14.81 62.67 -34.36
CA VAL A 733 -15.74 61.74 -35.03
C VAL A 733 -15.56 61.83 -36.54
N LYS A 734 -14.79 60.90 -37.12
CA LYS A 734 -14.38 60.99 -38.53
C LYS A 734 -14.53 59.70 -39.34
N TYR A 735 -14.86 59.80 -40.62
CA TYR A 735 -14.90 58.64 -41.54
C TYR A 735 -15.87 57.51 -41.15
N ASN A 736 -16.89 57.76 -40.33
CA ASN A 736 -17.87 56.75 -39.95
C ASN A 736 -19.04 56.71 -40.93
N THR A 737 -19.72 55.56 -41.01
CA THR A 737 -20.98 55.38 -41.74
C THR A 737 -22.11 55.14 -40.73
N ALA A 738 -23.14 55.98 -40.75
CA ALA A 738 -24.30 55.90 -39.85
C ALA A 738 -25.60 56.19 -40.61
N ARG A 739 -26.18 55.14 -41.22
CA ARG A 739 -27.32 55.25 -42.14
C ARG A 739 -28.58 54.59 -41.59
N SER A 740 -29.73 55.03 -42.11
CA SER A 740 -31.05 54.45 -41.82
C SER A 740 -31.36 54.34 -40.32
N CYS A 741 -30.93 55.32 -39.52
CA CYS A 741 -31.23 55.37 -38.09
C CYS A 741 -32.56 56.10 -37.86
N GLY A 742 -33.30 55.71 -36.82
CA GLY A 742 -34.66 56.21 -36.59
C GLY A 742 -34.70 57.66 -36.12
N GLU A 743 -33.71 58.11 -35.34
CA GLU A 743 -33.58 59.50 -34.89
C GLU A 743 -32.56 60.28 -35.73
N HIS A 744 -31.27 60.06 -35.47
CA HIS A 744 -30.19 60.74 -36.20
C HIS A 744 -29.08 59.76 -36.54
N GLY A 745 -28.42 59.89 -37.70
CA GLY A 745 -27.17 59.19 -37.97
C GLY A 745 -26.12 59.51 -36.89
N MET A 746 -26.02 60.79 -36.50
CA MET A 746 -25.14 61.25 -35.43
C MET A 746 -25.82 62.29 -34.51
N LYS A 747 -25.61 62.17 -33.19
CA LYS A 747 -25.93 63.21 -32.21
C LYS A 747 -24.66 63.54 -31.41
N ILE A 748 -24.17 64.78 -31.51
CA ILE A 748 -22.92 65.24 -30.91
C ILE A 748 -23.23 66.38 -29.95
N SER A 749 -22.82 66.26 -28.70
CA SER A 749 -23.02 67.27 -27.65
C SER A 749 -21.70 67.57 -26.94
N GLY A 750 -21.48 68.83 -26.58
CA GLY A 750 -20.26 69.34 -25.93
C GLY A 750 -19.47 70.26 -26.86
N ASP A 751 -18.33 70.75 -26.37
CA ASP A 751 -17.60 71.83 -26.99
C ASP A 751 -16.36 71.36 -27.76
N ARG A 752 -16.00 72.12 -28.80
CA ARG A 752 -14.77 71.93 -29.58
C ARG A 752 -14.62 70.54 -30.18
N ASN A 753 -15.72 69.85 -30.47
CA ASN A 753 -15.73 68.56 -31.16
C ASN A 753 -15.42 68.73 -32.65
N ILE A 754 -14.81 67.71 -33.26
CA ILE A 754 -14.39 67.66 -34.66
C ILE A 754 -15.16 66.54 -35.36
N VAL A 755 -16.05 66.89 -36.29
CA VAL A 755 -16.92 65.94 -37.01
C VAL A 755 -16.74 66.05 -38.53
N TYR A 756 -16.01 65.10 -39.13
CA TYR A 756 -15.53 65.21 -40.52
C TYR A 756 -15.71 63.93 -41.35
N TYR A 757 -16.03 64.08 -42.63
CA TYR A 757 -15.97 62.99 -43.62
C TYR A 757 -16.83 61.75 -43.27
N ASN A 758 -17.93 61.92 -42.54
CA ASN A 758 -18.84 60.83 -42.23
C ASN A 758 -19.88 60.63 -43.35
N LYS A 759 -20.35 59.39 -43.55
CA LYS A 759 -21.41 59.00 -44.49
C LYS A 759 -22.72 58.78 -43.72
N LEU A 760 -23.68 59.68 -43.87
CA LEU A 760 -24.95 59.70 -43.12
C LEU A 760 -26.12 59.24 -44.01
N GLY A 761 -27.35 59.30 -43.50
CA GLY A 761 -28.54 58.95 -44.28
C GLY A 761 -29.05 60.08 -45.18
N LYS A 762 -29.86 59.74 -46.18
CA LYS A 762 -30.40 60.73 -47.15
C LYS A 762 -31.34 61.76 -46.52
N LYS A 763 -32.15 61.40 -45.50
CA LYS A 763 -33.11 62.30 -44.85
C LYS A 763 -32.41 63.38 -44.02
N MET A 764 -32.47 64.63 -44.46
CA MET A 764 -31.72 65.76 -43.89
C MET A 764 -31.97 65.96 -42.39
N SER A 765 -33.23 65.95 -41.96
CA SER A 765 -33.63 66.10 -40.55
C SER A 765 -33.12 64.98 -39.63
N LYS A 766 -32.64 63.87 -40.20
CA LYS A 766 -32.13 62.70 -39.47
C LYS A 766 -30.64 62.45 -39.72
N ARG A 767 -29.90 63.40 -40.32
CA ARG A 767 -28.46 63.22 -40.64
C ARG A 767 -27.59 63.33 -39.40
N ILE A 768 -27.50 64.56 -38.89
CA ILE A 768 -26.61 64.93 -37.80
C ILE A 768 -27.24 66.05 -36.99
N CYS A 769 -27.11 65.95 -35.67
CA CYS A 769 -27.48 66.99 -34.73
C CYS A 769 -26.25 67.31 -33.85
N VAL A 770 -25.88 68.59 -33.76
CA VAL A 770 -24.69 69.04 -33.02
C VAL A 770 -25.08 70.17 -32.06
N TYR A 771 -24.73 70.02 -30.79
CA TYR A 771 -24.95 71.01 -29.74
C TYR A 771 -23.63 71.36 -29.05
N GLY A 772 -23.45 72.63 -28.69
CA GLY A 772 -22.26 73.14 -27.98
C GLY A 772 -21.43 74.14 -28.80
N TYR A 773 -20.46 74.76 -28.15
CA TYR A 773 -19.66 75.87 -28.66
C TYR A 773 -18.40 75.41 -29.41
N LYS A 774 -18.04 76.15 -30.47
CA LYS A 774 -16.81 75.94 -31.28
C LYS A 774 -16.66 74.52 -31.88
N ASN A 775 -17.77 73.84 -32.14
CA ASN A 775 -17.76 72.55 -32.85
C ASN A 775 -17.42 72.75 -34.34
N LYS A 776 -16.51 71.92 -34.87
CA LYS A 776 -16.12 71.94 -36.28
C LYS A 776 -16.80 70.79 -37.03
N VAL A 777 -17.73 71.12 -37.93
CA VAL A 777 -18.49 70.14 -38.72
C VAL A 777 -18.28 70.43 -40.21
N LYS A 778 -17.52 69.59 -40.93
CA LYS A 778 -17.28 69.79 -42.38
C LYS A 778 -17.22 68.49 -43.17
N LYS A 779 -17.56 68.57 -44.46
CA LYS A 779 -17.37 67.50 -45.46
C LYS A 779 -18.05 66.16 -45.12
N ASN A 780 -19.19 66.18 -44.42
CA ASN A 780 -20.02 64.99 -44.17
C ASN A 780 -20.98 64.77 -45.35
N LYS A 781 -21.04 63.55 -45.88
CA LYS A 781 -21.80 63.17 -47.09
C LYS A 781 -23.10 62.45 -46.73
N ALA A 782 -24.12 62.59 -47.58
CA ALA A 782 -25.42 61.90 -47.47
C ALA A 782 -25.39 60.43 -47.92
#